data_AF-A0A5C6PIM5-F1
#
_entry.id   AF-A0A5C6PIM5-F1
#
_cell.length_a   1.000
_cell.length_b   1.000
_cell.length_c   1.000
_cell.angle_alpha   90.00
_cell.angle_beta   90.00
_cell.angle_gamma   90.00
#
_symmetry.space_group_name_H-M   'P 1'
#
loop_
_entity.id
_entity.type
_entity.pdbx_description
1 polymer ?
#
loop_
_entity_poly.entity_id
_entity_poly.type
_entity_poly.pdbx_seq_one_letter_code
_entity_poly.pdbx_strand_id
1 'polypeptide(L)'
;MEIASVGVCFPFQAGGLCFPPNSLSTNVNPSVSYNQLKFSIQSAWFVKNLYSSAAACLLFSNLTACQALGNMCVMNMHSFSSMSVDACGLFNTIFRAKAALSSTQDISYWRSNLPWLYYGEEPGLAIRVLQTEPVPIRFSFRGKNKNTDFNLLAAVYNVRGDFLRWEQLGLNNLQLCGETATRQAAAFSFGTAYQQSCDLSVAELMSTYSEPLFYDVFMDLGGEEERKLFPLPTLVNNLQYNGQFINQESMKSWYLSRRLFLVDMLSGREKSTSSVPKVIRVATSIKIRFELVPDSKEGTVFPPLMSITYSDIPITDVSTQTVSATFAVQYEMNLNEFHIIMDIVLGVLGSLFLLNTLLRTIRWKRRFGSQIIDGETLMKFLLFAIGDLSNVFFFVTVGTAVYWLIFYKAQQTVTVVLPLPAQEERYKIFIGLAFAGKAVQFLQELRLQVTVDLFFIDWERPRCSGGLWKEKPAPGTGEPKSDSPPVSIWRTYFVANEWNKIQTLRQISPTFQIIAVLFFLEVLGFSNYALSEPVSTAERSPQAFTPPYSMTLRYGLASILWLCLGLLQVIYFTLYERFVKNNIHQFVDLCSISNRTGPLRSRDSSSANQFEQNTSVYNTMNHFLGSFIDHAYSEMDYIVKDKQLFETLLGVEPGEKSIFYNDEDFSFKDVLFYGNEATLLIFDTLFFCVVDLGAQSFVLAAVLTYVEQTIFSMIRQSLGRRNLINKTLVDNRFLI
;
A
#
# COMPACT_ATOMS: atom_id res chain seq x y z
N MET A 1 -36.62 67.05 -2.83
CA MET A 1 -37.68 67.10 -3.86
C MET A 1 -37.24 68.15 -4.86
N GLU A 2 -36.48 67.73 -5.86
CA GLU A 2 -36.18 68.51 -7.07
C GLU A 2 -36.35 67.55 -8.24
N ILE A 3 -36.95 68.08 -9.28
CA ILE A 3 -37.84 67.39 -10.20
C ILE A 3 -37.07 66.45 -11.13
N ALA A 4 -37.56 65.21 -11.21
CA ALA A 4 -37.23 64.26 -12.25
C ALA A 4 -37.61 64.83 -13.63
N SER A 5 -36.66 65.47 -14.29
CA SER A 5 -36.74 65.70 -15.73
C SER A 5 -36.33 64.42 -16.45
N VAL A 6 -37.24 63.90 -17.28
CA VAL A 6 -37.02 62.83 -18.25
C VAL A 6 -35.83 63.21 -19.13
N GLY A 7 -34.63 62.78 -18.74
CA GLY A 7 -33.39 63.03 -19.44
C GLY A 7 -33.25 62.05 -20.59
N VAL A 8 -33.32 62.58 -21.82
CA VAL A 8 -33.03 61.84 -23.04
C VAL A 8 -31.61 61.28 -22.94
N CYS A 9 -31.50 59.95 -22.92
CA CYS A 9 -30.24 59.23 -22.85
C CYS A 9 -29.54 59.33 -24.22
N PHE A 10 -28.60 60.24 -24.37
CA PHE A 10 -27.71 60.29 -25.54
C PHE A 10 -26.30 59.83 -25.14
N PRO A 11 -25.64 58.89 -25.88
CA PRO A 11 -26.07 58.18 -27.08
C PRO A 11 -26.20 56.64 -26.91
N PHE A 12 -25.87 56.04 -25.77
CA PHE A 12 -25.89 54.58 -25.61
C PHE A 12 -26.52 54.13 -24.28
N GLN A 13 -27.67 53.46 -24.37
CA GLN A 13 -28.36 52.85 -23.24
C GLN A 13 -28.09 51.33 -23.22
N ALA A 14 -27.50 50.84 -22.14
CA ALA A 14 -27.28 49.41 -21.93
C ALA A 14 -27.53 49.04 -20.47
N GLY A 15 -28.24 47.94 -20.23
CA GLY A 15 -28.57 47.49 -18.87
C GLY A 15 -29.38 48.49 -18.04
N GLY A 16 -30.07 49.43 -18.67
CA GLY A 16 -30.81 50.50 -17.98
C GLY A 16 -29.97 51.70 -17.55
N LEU A 17 -28.68 51.75 -17.90
CA LEU A 17 -27.77 52.87 -17.64
C LEU A 17 -27.38 53.61 -18.93
N CYS A 18 -27.05 54.89 -18.80
CA CYS A 18 -26.57 55.75 -19.87
C CYS A 18 -25.05 55.88 -19.82
N PHE A 19 -24.37 55.64 -20.94
CA PHE A 19 -22.91 55.72 -21.03
C PHE A 19 -22.44 56.80 -22.02
N PRO A 20 -21.37 57.54 -21.71
CA PRO A 20 -20.77 58.48 -22.66
C PRO A 20 -20.16 57.73 -23.86
N PRO A 21 -20.15 58.34 -25.07
CA PRO A 21 -19.58 57.71 -26.26
C PRO A 21 -18.06 57.49 -26.10
N ASN A 22 -17.54 56.43 -26.73
CA ASN A 22 -16.10 56.07 -26.77
C ASN A 22 -15.45 55.71 -25.42
N SER A 23 -16.21 55.48 -24.35
CA SER A 23 -15.66 55.07 -23.05
C SER A 23 -15.14 53.64 -23.01
N LEU A 24 -15.79 52.73 -23.74
CA LEU A 24 -15.43 51.31 -23.87
C LEU A 24 -15.90 50.83 -25.24
N SER A 25 -15.09 49.99 -25.91
CA SER A 25 -15.47 49.37 -27.18
C SER A 25 -16.80 48.64 -27.07
N THR A 26 -17.73 48.92 -27.99
CA THR A 26 -19.01 48.21 -28.09
C THR A 26 -18.88 46.82 -28.72
N ASN A 27 -17.72 46.52 -29.33
CA ASN A 27 -17.39 45.20 -29.89
C ASN A 27 -16.98 44.25 -28.76
N VAL A 28 -17.92 43.89 -27.91
CA VAL A 28 -17.76 42.91 -26.84
C VAL A 28 -18.18 41.53 -27.35
N ASN A 29 -17.47 40.48 -26.94
CA ASN A 29 -17.82 39.10 -27.25
C ASN A 29 -18.66 38.50 -26.09
N PRO A 30 -19.99 38.32 -26.25
CA PRO A 30 -20.83 37.72 -25.23
C PRO A 30 -20.86 36.18 -25.28
N SER A 31 -19.95 35.55 -26.02
CA SER A 31 -19.88 34.09 -26.08
C SER A 31 -19.13 33.49 -24.89
N VAL A 32 -19.62 32.35 -24.42
CA VAL A 32 -19.00 31.52 -23.39
C VAL A 32 -18.37 30.31 -24.08
N SER A 33 -17.11 30.04 -23.77
CA SER A 33 -16.39 28.92 -24.37
C SER A 33 -16.60 27.63 -23.59
N TYR A 34 -17.00 26.56 -24.30
CA TYR A 34 -17.11 25.20 -23.78
C TYR A 34 -15.98 24.37 -24.38
N ASN A 35 -14.78 24.56 -23.82
CA ASN A 35 -13.53 24.05 -24.40
C ASN A 35 -13.49 22.52 -24.47
N GLN A 36 -14.15 21.82 -23.56
CA GLN A 36 -14.26 20.36 -23.61
C GLN A 36 -15.06 19.88 -24.83
N LEU A 37 -16.07 20.66 -25.22
CA LEU A 37 -16.94 20.38 -26.36
C LEU A 37 -16.48 21.06 -27.67
N LYS A 38 -15.42 21.88 -27.61
CA LYS A 38 -14.82 22.62 -28.73
C LYS A 38 -15.80 23.55 -29.48
N PHE A 39 -16.78 24.11 -28.78
CA PHE A 39 -17.65 25.16 -29.33
C PHE A 39 -17.91 26.27 -28.32
N SER A 40 -18.40 27.40 -28.80
CA SER A 40 -18.85 28.52 -27.98
C SER A 40 -20.34 28.78 -28.19
N ILE A 41 -21.01 29.29 -27.15
CA ILE A 41 -22.43 29.68 -27.20
C ILE A 41 -22.54 31.17 -26.89
N GLN A 42 -23.35 31.90 -27.67
CA GLN A 42 -23.74 33.26 -27.31
C GLN A 42 -24.77 33.24 -26.18
N SER A 43 -24.32 33.51 -24.95
CA SER A 43 -25.17 33.46 -23.77
C SER A 43 -26.15 34.64 -23.75
N ALA A 44 -27.44 34.34 -23.60
CA ALA A 44 -28.47 35.38 -23.43
C ALA A 44 -28.20 36.29 -22.22
N TRP A 45 -27.58 35.75 -21.16
CA TRP A 45 -27.19 36.52 -19.99
C TRP A 45 -26.05 37.51 -20.28
N PHE A 46 -25.02 37.06 -21.01
CA PHE A 46 -23.86 37.88 -21.35
C PHE A 46 -24.24 38.97 -22.35
N VAL A 47 -25.05 38.65 -23.36
CA VAL A 47 -25.57 39.64 -24.33
C VAL A 47 -26.28 40.79 -23.61
N LYS A 48 -27.06 40.50 -22.58
CA LYS A 48 -27.85 41.50 -21.85
C LYS A 48 -27.01 42.35 -20.89
N ASN A 49 -26.05 41.75 -20.18
CA ASN A 49 -25.43 42.38 -19.01
C ASN A 49 -23.93 42.67 -19.15
N LEU A 50 -23.19 42.01 -20.06
CA LEU A 50 -21.73 42.07 -20.07
C LEU A 50 -21.19 43.48 -20.34
N TYR A 51 -21.67 44.14 -21.40
CA TYR A 51 -21.23 45.50 -21.74
C TYR A 51 -21.58 46.49 -20.63
N SER A 52 -22.83 46.47 -20.13
CA SER A 52 -23.28 47.40 -19.09
C SER A 52 -22.51 47.21 -17.78
N SER A 53 -22.23 45.96 -17.37
CA SER A 53 -21.44 45.68 -16.18
C SER A 53 -19.99 46.14 -16.33
N ALA A 54 -19.37 45.91 -17.49
CA ALA A 54 -18.01 46.37 -17.77
C ALA A 54 -17.90 47.89 -17.81
N ALA A 55 -18.79 48.57 -18.53
CA ALA A 55 -18.80 50.03 -18.64
C ALA A 55 -19.07 50.69 -17.28
N ALA A 56 -20.04 50.17 -16.50
CA ALA A 56 -20.34 50.70 -15.18
C ALA A 56 -19.20 50.45 -14.16
N CYS A 57 -18.52 49.32 -14.25
CA CYS A 57 -17.35 49.01 -13.43
C CYS A 57 -16.17 49.96 -13.74
N LEU A 58 -15.91 50.23 -15.03
CA LEU A 58 -14.82 51.09 -15.46
C LEU A 58 -15.07 52.57 -15.12
N LEU A 59 -16.24 53.10 -15.50
CA LEU A 59 -16.55 54.53 -15.43
C LEU A 59 -16.99 54.98 -14.05
N PHE A 60 -17.86 54.22 -13.39
CA PHE A 60 -18.49 54.62 -12.14
C PHE A 60 -17.89 53.93 -10.91
N SER A 61 -16.92 53.02 -11.11
CA SER A 61 -16.38 52.16 -10.04
C SER A 61 -17.48 51.48 -9.21
N ASN A 62 -18.59 51.13 -9.86
CA ASN A 62 -19.72 50.50 -9.20
C ASN A 62 -19.33 49.07 -8.78
N LEU A 63 -19.30 48.83 -7.47
CA LEU A 63 -18.87 47.55 -6.89
C LEU A 63 -19.70 46.37 -7.39
N THR A 64 -21.03 46.47 -7.42
CA THR A 64 -21.89 45.34 -7.85
C THR A 64 -21.69 45.03 -9.33
N ALA A 65 -21.54 46.06 -10.17
CA ALA A 65 -21.23 45.88 -11.58
C ALA A 65 -19.85 45.21 -11.81
N CYS A 66 -18.84 45.59 -11.01
CA CYS A 66 -17.53 44.94 -11.03
C CYS A 66 -17.57 43.48 -10.55
N GLN A 67 -18.37 43.19 -9.52
CA GLN A 67 -18.61 41.83 -9.03
C GLN A 67 -19.34 40.99 -10.09
N ALA A 68 -20.34 41.55 -10.78
CA ALA A 68 -21.06 40.89 -11.87
C ALA A 68 -20.12 40.54 -13.04
N LEU A 69 -19.27 41.48 -13.44
CA LEU A 69 -18.26 41.23 -14.47
C LEU A 69 -17.28 40.12 -14.05
N GLY A 70 -16.84 40.14 -12.79
CA GLY A 70 -15.99 39.09 -12.24
C GLY A 70 -16.68 37.72 -12.29
N ASN A 71 -17.95 37.65 -11.90
CA ASN A 71 -18.76 36.42 -11.96
C ASN A 71 -18.91 35.90 -13.40
N MET A 72 -19.07 36.78 -14.39
CA MET A 72 -19.06 36.38 -15.81
C MET A 72 -17.71 35.83 -16.26
N CYS A 73 -16.60 36.37 -15.75
CA CYS A 73 -15.29 35.78 -16.02
C CYS A 73 -15.13 34.40 -15.37
N VAL A 74 -15.60 34.21 -14.14
CA VAL A 74 -15.60 32.88 -13.48
C VAL A 74 -16.45 31.89 -14.29
N MET A 75 -17.64 32.30 -14.78
CA MET A 75 -18.47 31.47 -15.66
C MET A 75 -17.77 31.09 -16.96
N ASN A 76 -16.83 31.89 -17.46
CA ASN A 76 -15.97 31.57 -18.61
C ASN A 76 -14.68 30.82 -18.20
N MET A 77 -14.68 30.13 -17.05
CA MET A 77 -13.56 29.34 -16.51
C MET A 77 -12.26 30.11 -16.34
N HIS A 78 -12.34 31.41 -16.05
CA HIS A 78 -11.15 32.26 -15.97
C HIS A 78 -10.28 32.23 -17.24
N SER A 79 -10.87 31.86 -18.39
CA SER A 79 -10.16 31.76 -19.66
C SER A 79 -9.68 33.14 -20.08
N PHE A 80 -8.37 33.30 -20.22
CA PHE A 80 -7.76 34.58 -20.60
C PHE A 80 -7.00 34.45 -21.92
N SER A 81 -7.21 35.43 -22.80
CA SER A 81 -6.38 35.67 -23.98
C SER A 81 -6.12 37.17 -24.14
N SER A 82 -4.88 37.55 -24.43
CA SER A 82 -4.47 38.95 -24.58
C SER A 82 -5.25 39.75 -25.64
N MET A 83 -5.85 39.07 -26.61
CA MET A 83 -6.61 39.68 -27.70
C MET A 83 -8.13 39.50 -27.58
N SER A 84 -8.60 38.83 -26.54
CA SER A 84 -10.03 38.57 -26.34
C SER A 84 -10.74 39.78 -25.72
N VAL A 85 -11.91 40.12 -26.28
CA VAL A 85 -12.84 41.13 -25.72
C VAL A 85 -14.04 40.43 -25.07
N ASP A 86 -13.78 39.28 -24.44
CA ASP A 86 -14.76 38.51 -23.68
C ASP A 86 -14.82 38.98 -22.22
N ALA A 87 -15.60 38.30 -21.37
CA ALA A 87 -15.77 38.71 -19.98
C ALA A 87 -14.46 38.80 -19.18
N CYS A 88 -13.53 37.85 -19.37
CA CYS A 88 -12.26 37.84 -18.68
C CYS A 88 -11.25 38.83 -19.26
N GLY A 89 -11.23 39.00 -20.58
CA GLY A 89 -10.46 40.04 -21.25
C GLY A 89 -10.84 41.43 -20.75
N LEU A 90 -12.14 41.75 -20.72
CA LEU A 90 -12.66 43.01 -20.19
C LEU A 90 -12.33 43.20 -18.71
N PHE A 91 -12.50 42.15 -17.90
CA PHE A 91 -12.12 42.20 -16.49
C PHE A 91 -10.64 42.57 -16.32
N ASN A 92 -9.74 41.92 -17.07
CA ASN A 92 -8.31 42.18 -16.99
C ASN A 92 -7.93 43.58 -17.53
N THR A 93 -8.59 44.06 -18.60
CA THR A 93 -8.40 45.43 -19.07
C THR A 93 -8.74 46.45 -17.99
N ILE A 94 -9.87 46.27 -17.29
CA ILE A 94 -10.27 47.16 -16.18
C ILE A 94 -9.32 46.99 -14.98
N PHE A 95 -8.91 45.76 -14.66
CA PHE A 95 -7.95 45.47 -13.60
C PHE A 95 -6.63 46.24 -13.80
N ARG A 96 -6.10 46.22 -15.03
CA ARG A 96 -4.89 46.98 -15.41
C ARG A 96 -5.13 48.49 -15.41
N ALA A 97 -6.27 48.95 -15.92
CA ALA A 97 -6.62 50.38 -15.91
C ALA A 97 -6.72 50.94 -14.48
N LYS A 98 -7.13 50.11 -13.52
CA LYS A 98 -7.24 50.43 -12.09
C LYS A 98 -5.97 50.17 -11.29
N ALA A 99 -4.83 49.85 -11.93
CA ALA A 99 -3.59 49.55 -11.21
C ALA A 99 -3.03 50.74 -10.41
N ALA A 100 -3.35 51.98 -10.79
CA ALA A 100 -2.95 53.19 -10.08
C ALA A 100 -3.78 53.48 -8.81
N LEU A 101 -4.89 52.76 -8.59
CA LEU A 101 -5.72 52.88 -7.38
C LEU A 101 -5.11 52.06 -6.23
N SER A 102 -5.39 52.47 -5.00
CA SER A 102 -4.88 51.79 -3.79
C SER A 102 -5.25 50.31 -3.76
N SER A 103 -4.32 49.48 -3.27
CA SER A 103 -4.58 48.09 -2.90
C SER A 103 -5.49 48.02 -1.68
N THR A 104 -6.21 46.91 -1.55
CA THR A 104 -7.07 46.61 -0.40
C THR A 104 -6.32 45.66 0.53
N GLN A 105 -6.27 45.98 1.83
CA GLN A 105 -5.64 45.12 2.86
C GLN A 105 -4.16 44.75 2.56
N ASP A 106 -3.39 45.69 2.00
CA ASP A 106 -1.98 45.50 1.59
C ASP A 106 -1.72 44.37 0.55
N ILE A 107 -2.78 43.86 -0.09
CA ILE A 107 -2.66 42.86 -1.16
C ILE A 107 -2.54 43.56 -2.52
N SER A 108 -1.36 43.51 -3.13
CA SER A 108 -1.03 44.24 -4.38
C SER A 108 -1.95 43.94 -5.56
N TYR A 109 -2.46 42.70 -5.63
CA TYR A 109 -3.37 42.23 -6.67
C TYR A 109 -4.86 42.30 -6.27
N TRP A 110 -5.19 42.92 -5.13
CA TRP A 110 -6.57 43.25 -4.76
C TRP A 110 -6.84 44.74 -4.93
N ARG A 111 -7.31 45.11 -6.12
CA ARG A 111 -7.61 46.50 -6.48
C ARG A 111 -8.90 46.99 -5.81
N SER A 112 -8.90 48.23 -5.33
CA SER A 112 -10.10 48.86 -4.76
C SER A 112 -11.30 48.81 -5.75
N ASN A 113 -12.49 48.52 -5.22
CA ASN A 113 -13.75 48.37 -5.96
C ASN A 113 -13.80 47.24 -7.02
N LEU A 114 -12.80 46.36 -7.06
CA LEU A 114 -12.80 45.14 -7.90
C LEU A 114 -12.83 43.88 -7.02
N PRO A 115 -13.49 42.79 -7.47
CA PRO A 115 -13.36 41.51 -6.80
C PRO A 115 -11.94 40.97 -6.91
N TRP A 116 -11.44 40.40 -5.82
CA TRP A 116 -10.20 39.64 -5.83
C TRP A 116 -10.45 38.25 -6.42
N LEU A 117 -10.02 38.04 -7.67
CA LEU A 117 -10.20 36.78 -8.39
C LEU A 117 -8.93 35.93 -8.50
N TYR A 118 -7.73 36.55 -8.53
CA TYR A 118 -6.46 35.87 -8.84
C TYR A 118 -5.39 36.14 -7.79
N TYR A 119 -4.55 35.15 -7.51
CA TYR A 119 -3.37 35.31 -6.65
C TYR A 119 -2.14 35.72 -7.46
N GLY A 120 -2.11 36.98 -7.86
CA GLY A 120 -1.05 37.56 -8.69
C GLY A 120 -1.55 38.06 -10.05
N GLU A 121 -0.67 38.73 -10.78
CA GLU A 121 -0.98 39.32 -12.10
C GLU A 121 -0.67 38.38 -13.28
N GLU A 122 0.20 37.40 -13.05
CA GLU A 122 0.68 36.43 -14.05
C GLU A 122 0.68 35.01 -13.47
N PRO A 123 0.58 33.97 -14.33
CA PRO A 123 0.74 32.57 -13.91
C PRO A 123 2.12 32.29 -13.30
N GLY A 124 2.20 31.27 -12.45
CA GLY A 124 3.47 30.77 -11.88
C GLY A 124 3.83 31.31 -10.50
N LEU A 125 2.95 32.10 -9.86
CA LEU A 125 3.12 32.58 -8.49
C LEU A 125 2.61 31.59 -7.41
N ALA A 126 2.10 30.42 -7.81
CA ALA A 126 1.47 29.46 -6.90
C ALA A 126 2.38 28.98 -5.75
N ILE A 127 3.67 28.76 -6.01
CA ILE A 127 4.64 28.34 -4.98
C ILE A 127 4.72 29.39 -3.86
N ARG A 128 4.71 30.69 -4.20
CA ARG A 128 4.78 31.75 -3.18
C ARG A 128 3.55 31.78 -2.28
N VAL A 129 2.40 31.41 -2.82
CA VAL A 129 1.13 31.40 -2.07
C VAL A 129 1.01 30.15 -1.21
N LEU A 130 1.44 29.01 -1.73
CA LEU A 130 1.20 27.71 -1.11
C LEU A 130 2.35 27.21 -0.24
N GLN A 131 3.58 27.72 -0.39
CA GLN A 131 4.75 27.14 0.31
C GLN A 131 5.62 28.17 1.04
N THR A 132 5.28 29.46 1.04
CA THR A 132 6.09 30.49 1.74
C THR A 132 5.74 30.58 3.22
N GLU A 133 4.46 30.76 3.54
CA GLU A 133 4.00 31.04 4.90
C GLU A 133 3.00 29.98 5.36
N PRO A 134 3.21 29.36 6.53
CA PRO A 134 2.26 28.41 7.08
C PRO A 134 1.03 29.11 7.63
N VAL A 135 -0.11 28.40 7.66
CA VAL A 135 -1.32 28.89 8.30
C VAL A 135 -1.10 28.98 9.81
N PRO A 136 -1.53 30.04 10.50
CA PRO A 136 -1.35 30.21 11.95
C PRO A 136 -2.36 29.36 12.76
N ILE A 137 -2.59 28.11 12.35
CA ILE A 137 -3.35 27.09 13.06
C ILE A 137 -2.44 25.89 13.32
N ARG A 138 -2.53 25.35 14.53
CA ARG A 138 -1.85 24.12 14.92
C ARG A 138 -2.89 23.01 15.08
N PHE A 139 -2.67 21.90 14.39
CA PHE A 139 -3.51 20.71 14.49
C PHE A 139 -2.92 19.69 15.46
N SER A 140 -3.80 19.06 16.24
CA SER A 140 -3.43 18.08 17.26
C SER A 140 -4.54 17.06 17.43
N PHE A 141 -4.19 15.77 17.38
CA PHE A 141 -5.14 14.66 17.47
C PHE A 141 -5.47 14.27 18.92
N ARG A 142 -4.55 14.49 19.86
CA ARG A 142 -4.69 14.04 21.27
C ARG A 142 -4.15 15.06 22.27
N GLY A 143 -4.58 14.93 23.52
CA GLY A 143 -4.09 15.75 24.64
C GLY A 143 -4.99 16.95 24.96
N LYS A 144 -4.51 17.83 25.86
CA LYS A 144 -5.27 19.00 26.35
C LYS A 144 -5.54 20.04 25.27
N ASN A 145 -4.68 20.11 24.26
CA ASN A 145 -4.77 21.06 23.13
C ASN A 145 -5.30 20.36 21.87
N LYS A 146 -6.23 19.41 21.99
CA LYS A 146 -6.81 18.71 20.85
C LYS A 146 -7.50 19.74 19.94
N ASN A 147 -7.07 19.77 18.67
CA ASN A 147 -7.67 20.60 17.64
C ASN A 147 -7.65 19.83 16.33
N THR A 148 -8.79 19.22 16.00
CA THR A 148 -8.98 18.40 14.79
C THR A 148 -9.91 19.04 13.80
N ASP A 149 -10.69 20.03 14.19
CA ASP A 149 -11.78 20.53 13.36
C ASP A 149 -11.31 21.80 12.66
N PHE A 150 -11.61 21.93 11.37
CA PHE A 150 -11.35 23.16 10.63
C PHE A 150 -12.65 23.67 10.01
N ASN A 151 -12.92 24.96 10.23
CA ASN A 151 -14.14 25.60 9.80
C ASN A 151 -13.89 26.38 8.51
N LEU A 152 -14.69 26.08 7.48
CA LEU A 152 -14.69 26.82 6.23
C LEU A 152 -15.93 27.72 6.15
N LEU A 153 -15.72 28.97 5.77
CA LEU A 153 -16.75 29.99 5.60
C LEU A 153 -16.68 30.52 4.17
N ALA A 154 -17.82 30.68 3.50
CA ALA A 154 -17.90 31.27 2.17
C ALA A 154 -18.65 32.60 2.20
N ALA A 155 -18.14 33.58 1.47
CA ALA A 155 -18.92 34.76 1.06
C ALA A 155 -19.68 34.41 -0.22
N VAL A 156 -21.01 34.50 -0.17
CA VAL A 156 -21.89 34.08 -1.28
C VAL A 156 -22.37 35.29 -2.05
N TYR A 157 -22.21 35.25 -3.38
CA TYR A 157 -22.65 36.29 -4.30
C TYR A 157 -23.64 35.73 -5.33
N ASN A 158 -24.60 36.55 -5.74
CA ASN A 158 -25.49 36.20 -6.85
C ASN A 158 -24.84 36.51 -8.20
N VAL A 159 -25.48 36.08 -9.31
CA VAL A 159 -24.99 36.35 -10.67
C VAL A 159 -24.91 37.84 -11.04
N ARG A 160 -25.65 38.70 -10.33
CA ARG A 160 -25.68 40.16 -10.53
C ARG A 160 -24.60 40.91 -9.75
N GLY A 161 -23.81 40.20 -8.94
CA GLY A 161 -22.71 40.77 -8.15
C GLY A 161 -23.11 41.27 -6.76
N ASP A 162 -24.34 41.02 -6.32
CA ASP A 162 -24.78 41.37 -4.96
C ASP A 162 -24.26 40.33 -3.96
N PHE A 163 -23.77 40.82 -2.82
CA PHE A 163 -23.45 39.98 -1.68
C PHE A 163 -24.74 39.52 -1.00
N LEU A 164 -24.88 38.21 -0.80
CA LEU A 164 -26.06 37.62 -0.19
C LEU A 164 -25.85 37.39 1.30
N ARG A 165 -24.84 36.59 1.65
CA ARG A 165 -24.59 36.16 3.04
C ARG A 165 -23.20 35.55 3.21
N TRP A 166 -22.78 35.45 4.46
CA TRP A 166 -21.76 34.51 4.89
C TRP A 166 -22.41 33.15 5.15
N GLU A 167 -21.80 32.08 4.62
CA GLU A 167 -22.33 30.72 4.71
C GLU A 167 -21.26 29.78 5.24
N GLN A 168 -21.56 29.05 6.31
CA GLN A 168 -20.67 28.01 6.82
C GLN A 168 -20.72 26.82 5.86
N LEU A 169 -19.56 26.39 5.37
CA LEU A 169 -19.44 25.23 4.51
C LEU A 169 -19.36 23.97 5.37
N GLY A 170 -20.22 23.00 5.08
CA GLY A 170 -20.10 21.65 5.65
C GLY A 170 -21.37 20.80 5.66
N LEU A 171 -22.54 21.41 5.55
CA LEU A 171 -23.83 20.73 5.49
C LEU A 171 -24.51 21.07 4.16
N ASN A 172 -24.57 20.13 3.20
CA ASN A 172 -25.25 20.26 1.90
C ASN A 172 -24.89 21.46 0.99
N ASN A 173 -23.92 22.31 1.36
CA ASN A 173 -23.63 23.55 0.64
C ASN A 173 -22.46 23.43 -0.34
N LEU A 174 -21.44 22.62 -0.03
CA LEU A 174 -20.26 22.40 -0.88
C LEU A 174 -20.21 21.00 -1.49
N GLN A 175 -20.71 20.01 -0.74
CA GLN A 175 -20.81 18.63 -1.18
C GLN A 175 -22.13 18.47 -1.94
N LEU A 176 -22.05 18.24 -3.26
CA LEU A 176 -23.24 18.04 -4.11
C LEU A 176 -23.97 16.73 -3.79
N CYS A 177 -23.26 15.75 -3.22
CA CYS A 177 -23.84 14.46 -2.85
C CYS A 177 -24.64 14.58 -1.54
N GLY A 178 -25.96 14.42 -1.65
CA GLY A 178 -26.87 14.41 -0.51
C GLY A 178 -26.66 13.18 0.36
N GLU A 179 -26.15 13.38 1.59
CA GLU A 179 -25.96 12.31 2.57
C GLU A 179 -26.30 12.81 3.97
N THR A 180 -26.33 11.92 4.96
CA THR A 180 -26.58 12.30 6.37
C THR A 180 -25.54 13.32 6.85
N ALA A 181 -25.99 14.36 7.56
CA ALA A 181 -25.15 15.42 8.12
C ALA A 181 -23.93 14.91 8.88
N THR A 182 -24.06 13.80 9.61
CA THR A 182 -22.96 13.16 10.36
C THR A 182 -21.83 12.65 9.47
N ARG A 183 -22.14 12.17 8.26
CA ARG A 183 -21.15 11.68 7.31
C ARG A 183 -20.46 12.82 6.60
N GLN A 184 -21.22 13.82 6.15
CA GLN A 184 -20.66 15.03 5.52
C GLN A 184 -19.74 15.80 6.48
N ALA A 185 -20.07 15.85 7.78
CA ALA A 185 -19.24 16.48 8.80
C ALA A 185 -17.87 15.79 8.97
N ALA A 186 -17.74 14.50 8.66
CA ALA A 186 -16.47 13.78 8.76
C ALA A 186 -15.39 14.35 7.83
N ALA A 187 -15.78 15.03 6.74
CA ALA A 187 -14.85 15.67 5.81
C ALA A 187 -14.09 16.87 6.43
N PHE A 188 -14.63 17.47 7.50
CA PHE A 188 -14.07 18.65 8.14
C PHE A 188 -13.28 18.32 9.41
N SER A 189 -13.00 17.03 9.63
CA SER A 189 -12.08 16.53 10.64
C SER A 189 -10.70 16.33 10.02
N PHE A 190 -9.76 17.20 10.37
CA PHE A 190 -8.36 17.11 9.99
C PHE A 190 -7.77 15.73 10.27
N GLY A 191 -6.99 15.20 9.32
CA GLY A 191 -6.35 13.88 9.37
C GLY A 191 -7.22 12.72 8.91
N THR A 192 -8.54 12.88 8.78
CA THR A 192 -9.46 11.83 8.31
C THR A 192 -9.62 11.92 6.80
N ALA A 193 -9.15 10.90 6.07
CA ALA A 193 -9.32 10.87 4.61
C ALA A 193 -10.80 10.74 4.26
N TYR A 194 -11.32 11.70 3.48
CA TYR A 194 -12.72 11.71 3.05
C TYR A 194 -12.80 11.61 1.54
N GLN A 195 -13.67 10.74 1.06
CA GLN A 195 -13.98 10.64 -0.37
C GLN A 195 -15.43 10.19 -0.52
N GLN A 196 -16.15 10.91 -1.37
CA GLN A 196 -17.54 10.64 -1.68
C GLN A 196 -17.75 10.80 -3.19
N SER A 197 -18.53 9.90 -3.77
CA SER A 197 -18.92 9.92 -5.19
C SER A 197 -20.40 9.57 -5.33
N CYS A 198 -21.14 10.31 -6.14
CA CYS A 198 -22.54 10.07 -6.42
C CYS A 198 -22.90 10.49 -7.86
N ASP A 199 -24.03 9.97 -8.36
CA ASP A 199 -24.61 10.37 -9.63
C ASP A 199 -25.82 11.28 -9.38
N LEU A 200 -25.77 12.49 -9.92
CA LEU A 200 -26.78 13.54 -9.75
C LEU A 200 -27.69 13.57 -10.97
N SER A 201 -29.01 13.67 -10.76
CA SER A 201 -29.97 13.86 -11.85
C SER A 201 -29.90 15.30 -12.39
N VAL A 202 -29.85 15.47 -13.71
CA VAL A 202 -29.89 16.80 -14.35
C VAL A 202 -31.20 17.53 -14.03
N ALA A 203 -32.33 16.82 -13.96
CA ALA A 203 -33.62 17.41 -13.60
C ALA A 203 -33.62 18.01 -12.18
N GLU A 204 -33.04 17.30 -11.22
CA GLU A 204 -32.91 17.78 -9.84
C GLU A 204 -31.99 19.01 -9.78
N LEU A 205 -30.83 18.97 -10.43
CA LEU A 205 -29.90 20.09 -10.51
C LEU A 205 -30.54 21.35 -11.10
N MET A 206 -31.36 21.20 -12.14
CA MET A 206 -32.06 22.33 -12.75
C MET A 206 -33.12 22.95 -11.84
N SER A 207 -33.77 22.15 -10.99
CA SER A 207 -34.77 22.63 -10.02
C SER A 207 -34.12 23.32 -8.82
N THR A 208 -32.98 22.80 -8.35
CA THR A 208 -32.28 23.28 -7.16
C THR A 208 -31.38 24.48 -7.46
N TYR A 209 -30.73 24.50 -8.63
CA TYR A 209 -29.76 25.53 -9.03
C TYR A 209 -30.23 26.33 -10.26
N SER A 210 -31.32 27.09 -10.11
CA SER A 210 -31.88 27.89 -11.21
C SER A 210 -30.97 29.05 -11.64
N GLU A 211 -30.26 29.67 -10.69
CA GLU A 211 -29.24 30.71 -10.92
C GLU A 211 -27.93 30.30 -10.21
N PRO A 212 -26.75 30.52 -10.84
CA PRO A 212 -25.47 30.19 -10.24
C PRO A 212 -25.17 31.11 -9.07
N LEU A 213 -24.73 30.51 -7.97
CA LEU A 213 -24.15 31.19 -6.81
C LEU A 213 -22.63 31.10 -6.87
N PHE A 214 -21.98 32.18 -6.46
CA PHE A 214 -20.53 32.29 -6.45
C PHE A 214 -20.01 32.35 -5.02
N TYR A 215 -18.94 31.62 -4.75
CA TYR A 215 -18.39 31.43 -3.42
C TYR A 215 -16.93 31.89 -3.39
N ASP A 216 -16.61 32.82 -2.49
CA ASP A 216 -15.24 33.09 -2.08
C ASP A 216 -15.01 32.36 -0.75
N VAL A 217 -14.13 31.37 -0.73
CA VAL A 217 -13.94 30.47 0.42
C VAL A 217 -12.80 30.93 1.33
N PHE A 218 -13.04 30.86 2.63
CA PHE A 218 -12.10 31.21 3.68
C PHE A 218 -12.06 30.12 4.77
N MET A 219 -10.91 29.97 5.40
CA MET A 219 -10.73 29.24 6.63
C MET A 219 -10.87 30.21 7.79
N ASP A 220 -11.67 29.83 8.77
CA ASP A 220 -11.83 30.58 9.99
C ASP A 220 -10.66 30.29 10.94
N LEU A 221 -9.83 31.30 11.21
CA LEU A 221 -8.71 31.21 12.14
C LEU A 221 -9.13 31.51 13.59
N GLY A 222 -10.38 31.89 13.82
CA GLY A 222 -10.85 32.38 15.11
C GLY A 222 -10.29 33.77 15.47
N GLY A 223 -10.48 34.16 16.73
CA GLY A 223 -10.06 35.45 17.28
C GLY A 223 -10.98 35.88 18.42
N GLU A 224 -10.41 36.48 19.48
CA GLU A 224 -11.16 36.85 20.70
C GLU A 224 -12.03 38.11 20.50
N GLU A 225 -11.58 39.08 19.69
CA GLU A 225 -12.29 40.34 19.43
C GLU A 225 -12.81 40.47 17.99
N GLU A 226 -12.01 40.05 16.99
CA GLU A 226 -12.38 40.06 15.57
C GLU A 226 -12.08 38.71 14.92
N ARG A 227 -13.00 38.22 14.08
CA ARG A 227 -12.88 36.94 13.38
C ARG A 227 -11.85 37.05 12.25
N LYS A 228 -10.72 36.36 12.39
CA LYS A 228 -9.67 36.35 11.37
C LYS A 228 -9.97 35.28 10.32
N LEU A 229 -10.05 35.70 9.05
CA LEU A 229 -10.36 34.82 7.92
C LEU A 229 -9.14 34.67 7.01
N PHE A 230 -8.80 33.43 6.69
CA PHE A 230 -7.72 33.10 5.76
C PHE A 230 -8.29 32.66 4.41
N PRO A 231 -8.01 33.35 3.30
CA PRO A 231 -8.61 33.04 2.00
C PRO A 231 -8.01 31.76 1.39
N LEU A 232 -8.85 30.84 0.90
CA LEU A 232 -8.39 29.58 0.30
C LEU A 232 -8.05 29.76 -1.18
N PRO A 233 -6.79 29.48 -1.58
CA PRO A 233 -6.44 29.44 -3.00
C PRO A 233 -7.15 28.29 -3.71
N THR A 234 -7.69 28.59 -4.89
CA THR A 234 -8.47 27.65 -5.71
C THR A 234 -7.78 27.39 -7.06
N LEU A 235 -7.43 26.13 -7.31
CA LEU A 235 -6.89 25.63 -8.57
C LEU A 235 -8.03 25.13 -9.46
N VAL A 236 -8.40 25.94 -10.47
CA VAL A 236 -9.40 25.55 -11.47
C VAL A 236 -8.69 24.82 -12.62
N ASN A 237 -8.93 23.51 -12.76
CA ASN A 237 -8.25 22.66 -13.76
C ASN A 237 -8.63 23.01 -15.20
N ASN A 238 -9.78 23.66 -15.40
CA ASN A 238 -10.31 24.10 -16.68
C ASN A 238 -9.77 25.48 -17.13
N LEU A 239 -8.97 26.15 -16.30
CA LEU A 239 -8.45 27.48 -16.59
C LEU A 239 -7.51 27.44 -17.79
N GLN A 240 -7.74 28.33 -18.75
CA GLN A 240 -6.87 28.51 -19.90
C GLN A 240 -6.21 29.88 -19.93
N TYR A 241 -4.93 29.87 -20.29
CA TYR A 241 -4.16 31.08 -20.53
C TYR A 241 -3.61 31.02 -21.96
N ASN A 242 -4.01 31.95 -22.82
CA ASN A 242 -3.68 31.97 -24.25
C ASN A 242 -3.98 30.64 -24.98
N GLY A 243 -5.08 29.98 -24.62
CA GLY A 243 -5.53 28.72 -25.24
C GLY A 243 -4.87 27.45 -24.70
N GLN A 244 -3.96 27.55 -23.72
CA GLN A 244 -3.32 26.40 -23.06
C GLN A 244 -3.87 26.20 -21.64
N PHE A 245 -4.05 24.95 -21.21
CA PHE A 245 -4.51 24.60 -19.85
C PHE A 245 -3.35 24.67 -18.85
N ILE A 246 -3.19 25.83 -18.20
CA ILE A 246 -2.00 26.10 -17.38
C ILE A 246 -1.99 25.32 -16.05
N ASN A 247 -3.16 24.94 -15.55
CA ASN A 247 -3.33 24.32 -14.24
C ASN A 247 -3.22 22.78 -14.25
N GLN A 248 -2.94 22.16 -15.41
CA GLN A 248 -2.81 20.70 -15.55
C GLN A 248 -1.35 20.21 -15.54
N GLU A 249 -0.40 21.13 -15.62
CA GLU A 249 1.03 20.82 -15.63
C GLU A 249 1.62 20.92 -14.21
N SER A 250 2.81 21.51 -14.08
CA SER A 250 3.52 21.63 -12.82
C SER A 250 3.06 22.83 -11.98
N MET A 251 3.31 22.76 -10.68
CA MET A 251 3.05 23.86 -9.74
C MET A 251 3.73 25.19 -10.13
N LYS A 252 4.79 25.15 -10.94
CA LYS A 252 5.50 26.35 -11.43
C LYS A 252 4.72 27.14 -12.48
N SER A 253 3.73 26.54 -13.15
CA SER A 253 2.93 27.21 -14.16
C SER A 253 1.52 27.57 -13.65
N TRP A 254 1.10 27.03 -12.50
CA TRP A 254 -0.25 27.24 -11.98
C TRP A 254 -0.63 28.70 -11.80
N TYR A 255 -1.89 29.01 -12.12
CA TYR A 255 -2.53 30.27 -11.87
C TYR A 255 -3.74 30.06 -10.94
N LEU A 256 -3.56 30.50 -9.69
CA LEU A 256 -4.54 30.29 -8.63
C LEU A 256 -5.62 31.37 -8.66
N SER A 257 -6.86 30.92 -8.52
CA SER A 257 -8.07 31.73 -8.45
C SER A 257 -8.64 31.73 -7.02
N ARG A 258 -9.67 32.54 -6.78
CA ARG A 258 -10.32 32.64 -5.46
C ARG A 258 -11.81 32.32 -5.46
N ARG A 259 -12.50 32.62 -6.57
CA ARG A 259 -13.95 32.50 -6.69
C ARG A 259 -14.33 31.25 -7.47
N LEU A 260 -15.34 30.54 -7.00
CA LEU A 260 -15.88 29.35 -7.64
C LEU A 260 -17.41 29.38 -7.70
N PHE A 261 -17.99 28.50 -8.49
CA PHE A 261 -19.41 28.17 -8.44
C PHE A 261 -19.58 26.65 -8.51
N LEU A 262 -20.76 26.14 -8.18
CA LEU A 262 -21.02 24.69 -8.22
C LEU A 262 -21.70 24.27 -9.51
N VAL A 263 -22.74 24.99 -9.91
CA VAL A 263 -23.57 24.66 -11.07
C VAL A 263 -23.91 25.94 -11.81
N ASP A 264 -23.67 25.95 -13.12
CA ASP A 264 -24.07 27.04 -14.02
C ASP A 264 -25.06 26.52 -15.07
N MET A 265 -26.27 27.04 -14.95
CA MET A 265 -27.43 26.77 -15.81
C MET A 265 -27.79 27.98 -16.69
N LEU A 266 -27.12 29.12 -16.53
CA LEU A 266 -27.48 30.37 -17.21
C LEU A 266 -26.61 30.64 -18.43
N SER A 267 -25.31 30.34 -18.37
CA SER A 267 -24.39 30.66 -19.47
C SER A 267 -24.73 29.91 -20.76
N GLY A 268 -25.25 28.69 -20.67
CA GLY A 268 -25.62 27.86 -21.84
C GLY A 268 -26.99 28.15 -22.46
N ARG A 269 -27.71 29.19 -22.00
CA ARG A 269 -29.02 29.58 -22.54
C ARG A 269 -28.87 30.53 -23.73
N GLU A 270 -29.46 30.17 -24.87
CA GLU A 270 -29.48 30.99 -26.08
C GLU A 270 -30.79 31.79 -26.20
N LYS A 271 -30.71 32.94 -26.87
CA LYS A 271 -31.82 33.86 -27.21
C LYS A 271 -32.52 34.55 -26.02
N SER A 272 -32.90 33.81 -24.99
CA SER A 272 -33.60 34.31 -23.80
C SER A 272 -33.01 33.70 -22.52
N THR A 273 -33.10 34.43 -21.40
CA THR A 273 -32.68 33.92 -20.09
C THR A 273 -33.63 32.85 -19.53
N SER A 274 -34.84 32.71 -20.09
CA SER A 274 -35.83 31.70 -19.68
C SER A 274 -35.84 30.44 -20.57
N SER A 275 -34.97 30.35 -21.59
CA SER A 275 -34.88 29.16 -22.43
C SER A 275 -34.22 28.00 -21.68
N VAL A 276 -34.49 26.77 -22.13
CA VAL A 276 -33.76 25.59 -21.63
C VAL A 276 -32.30 25.72 -22.07
N PRO A 277 -31.32 25.54 -21.16
CA PRO A 277 -29.91 25.60 -21.52
C PRO A 277 -29.56 24.50 -22.53
N LYS A 278 -28.68 24.80 -23.48
CA LYS A 278 -28.13 23.81 -24.41
C LYS A 278 -27.01 23.00 -23.78
N VAL A 279 -26.25 23.63 -22.89
CA VAL A 279 -25.13 23.06 -22.14
C VAL A 279 -25.20 23.56 -20.71
N ILE A 280 -24.84 22.70 -19.77
CA ILE A 280 -24.70 23.04 -18.35
C ILE A 280 -23.26 22.80 -17.94
N ARG A 281 -22.79 23.55 -16.96
CA ARG A 281 -21.45 23.37 -16.40
C ARG A 281 -21.55 23.05 -14.92
N VAL A 282 -20.99 21.92 -14.53
CA VAL A 282 -21.09 21.39 -13.16
C VAL A 282 -19.70 21.14 -12.60
N ALA A 283 -19.46 21.52 -11.34
CA ALA A 283 -18.26 21.19 -10.59
C ALA A 283 -18.27 19.70 -10.21
N THR A 284 -17.72 18.85 -11.07
CA THR A 284 -17.76 17.38 -10.96
C THR A 284 -16.71 16.81 -10.02
N SER A 285 -15.62 17.55 -9.76
CA SER A 285 -14.61 17.13 -8.80
C SER A 285 -14.18 18.32 -7.97
N ILE A 286 -14.37 18.22 -6.66
CA ILE A 286 -13.90 19.20 -5.67
C ILE A 286 -12.98 18.47 -4.70
N LYS A 287 -11.73 18.90 -4.63
CA LYS A 287 -10.70 18.30 -3.76
C LYS A 287 -10.10 19.38 -2.87
N ILE A 288 -10.12 19.17 -1.56
CA ILE A 288 -9.38 20.00 -0.61
C ILE A 288 -8.12 19.25 -0.20
N ARG A 289 -6.96 19.86 -0.44
CA ARG A 289 -5.65 19.27 -0.14
C ARG A 289 -4.96 20.08 0.94
N PHE A 290 -4.50 19.40 1.98
CA PHE A 290 -3.63 19.93 3.01
C PHE A 290 -2.22 19.39 2.81
N GLU A 291 -1.22 20.27 2.88
CA GLU A 291 0.19 19.90 2.83
C GLU A 291 0.84 20.24 4.17
N LEU A 292 1.49 19.25 4.79
CA LEU A 292 2.23 19.49 6.03
C LEU A 292 3.51 20.26 5.75
N VAL A 293 3.84 21.18 6.65
CA VAL A 293 5.14 21.87 6.62
C VAL A 293 6.23 20.88 7.03
N PRO A 294 7.27 20.69 6.20
CA PRO A 294 8.37 19.78 6.52
C PRO A 294 9.05 20.21 7.83
N ASP A 295 9.52 19.22 8.60
CA ASP A 295 10.21 19.38 9.89
C ASP A 295 9.45 20.11 11.00
N SER A 296 8.20 20.48 10.78
CA SER A 296 7.38 21.10 11.81
C SER A 296 6.98 20.08 12.87
N LYS A 297 7.34 20.34 14.13
CA LYS A 297 6.90 19.51 15.28
C LYS A 297 5.58 19.98 15.88
N GLU A 298 5.04 21.08 15.35
CA GLU A 298 3.89 21.79 15.91
C GLU A 298 2.56 21.50 15.18
N GLY A 299 2.56 20.63 14.16
CA GLY A 299 1.37 20.32 13.37
C GLY A 299 0.88 21.50 12.54
N THR A 300 1.82 22.25 11.95
CA THR A 300 1.51 23.35 11.05
C THR A 300 1.34 22.84 9.62
N VAL A 301 0.41 23.47 8.91
CA VAL A 301 0.11 23.17 7.51
C VAL A 301 0.37 24.39 6.65
N PHE A 302 0.74 24.13 5.41
CA PHE A 302 0.69 25.13 4.38
C PHE A 302 -0.77 25.50 4.03
N PRO A 303 -0.99 26.66 3.38
CA PRO A 303 -2.30 27.08 2.91
C PRO A 303 -3.01 25.95 2.14
N PRO A 304 -4.20 25.50 2.59
CA PRO A 304 -4.89 24.41 1.95
C PRO A 304 -5.33 24.81 0.54
N LEU A 305 -5.09 23.92 -0.41
CA LEU A 305 -5.41 24.11 -1.81
C LEU A 305 -6.75 23.48 -2.14
N MET A 306 -7.67 24.27 -2.68
CA MET A 306 -8.92 23.76 -3.23
C MET A 306 -8.76 23.52 -4.73
N SER A 307 -8.81 22.28 -5.20
CA SER A 307 -8.80 21.95 -6.62
C SER A 307 -10.21 21.66 -7.11
N ILE A 308 -10.59 22.25 -8.25
CA ILE A 308 -11.92 22.10 -8.84
C ILE A 308 -11.80 21.76 -10.32
N THR A 309 -12.53 20.73 -10.73
CA THR A 309 -12.75 20.39 -12.13
C THR A 309 -14.21 20.58 -12.46
N TYR A 310 -14.46 21.29 -13.56
CA TYR A 310 -15.78 21.47 -14.14
C TYR A 310 -15.94 20.56 -15.36
N SER A 311 -17.14 20.03 -15.54
CA SER A 311 -17.53 19.29 -16.75
C SER A 311 -18.62 20.04 -17.51
N ASP A 312 -18.45 20.13 -18.83
CA ASP A 312 -19.40 20.71 -19.76
C ASP A 312 -20.34 19.61 -20.28
N ILE A 313 -21.63 19.67 -19.95
CA ILE A 313 -22.60 18.61 -20.25
C ILE A 313 -23.65 19.14 -21.24
N PRO A 314 -23.70 18.61 -22.47
CA PRO A 314 -24.77 18.96 -23.41
C PRO A 314 -26.08 18.32 -22.96
N ILE A 315 -27.17 19.09 -23.01
CA ILE A 315 -28.50 18.59 -22.65
C ILE A 315 -29.12 17.90 -23.86
N THR A 316 -29.38 16.60 -23.74
CA THR A 316 -30.11 15.80 -24.72
C THR A 316 -31.48 15.38 -24.20
N ASP A 317 -31.54 14.83 -23.00
CA ASP A 317 -32.76 14.47 -22.29
C ASP A 317 -32.61 14.77 -20.79
N VAL A 318 -33.40 15.72 -20.30
CA VAL A 318 -33.34 16.21 -18.92
C VAL A 318 -33.75 15.13 -17.90
N SER A 319 -34.61 14.19 -18.30
CA SER A 319 -35.23 13.23 -17.38
C SER A 319 -34.38 12.01 -17.08
N THR A 320 -33.52 11.59 -18.02
CA THR A 320 -32.73 10.36 -17.93
C THR A 320 -31.24 10.62 -17.70
N GLN A 321 -30.76 11.83 -17.94
CA GLN A 321 -29.35 12.17 -17.86
C GLN A 321 -28.88 12.36 -16.42
N THR A 322 -27.73 11.75 -16.10
CA THR A 322 -27.06 11.87 -14.80
C THR A 322 -25.63 12.38 -14.96
N VAL A 323 -25.09 12.93 -13.86
CA VAL A 323 -23.77 13.53 -13.79
C VAL A 323 -23.06 13.02 -12.54
N SER A 324 -21.93 12.34 -12.71
CA SER A 324 -21.12 11.89 -11.59
C SER A 324 -20.35 13.06 -10.97
N ALA A 325 -20.51 13.26 -9.66
CA ALA A 325 -19.79 14.25 -8.87
C ALA A 325 -18.99 13.58 -7.75
N THR A 326 -17.81 14.14 -7.45
CA THR A 326 -16.89 13.64 -6.44
C THR A 326 -16.40 14.76 -5.53
N PHE A 327 -16.36 14.48 -4.23
CA PHE A 327 -15.80 15.37 -3.22
C PHE A 327 -14.76 14.62 -2.39
N ALA A 328 -13.58 15.20 -2.21
CA ALA A 328 -12.49 14.56 -1.47
C ALA A 328 -11.70 15.55 -0.61
N VAL A 329 -11.24 15.07 0.55
CA VAL A 329 -10.30 15.77 1.43
C VAL A 329 -9.08 14.89 1.63
N GLN A 330 -7.91 15.41 1.27
CA GLN A 330 -6.66 14.66 1.26
C GLN A 330 -5.55 15.41 2.00
N TYR A 331 -4.66 14.64 2.61
CA TYR A 331 -3.52 15.14 3.37
C TYR A 331 -2.25 14.59 2.74
N GLU A 332 -1.29 15.46 2.49
CA GLU A 332 -0.03 15.11 1.84
C GLU A 332 1.16 15.63 2.66
N MET A 333 2.29 14.94 2.51
CA MET A 333 3.58 15.39 2.99
C MET A 333 4.64 15.19 1.93
N ASN A 334 5.76 15.88 2.09
CA ASN A 334 6.95 15.60 1.31
C ASN A 334 7.61 14.30 1.80
N LEU A 335 7.69 13.29 0.93
CA LEU A 335 8.28 11.98 1.21
C LEU A 335 9.73 11.83 0.70
N ASN A 336 10.34 12.89 0.17
CA ASN A 336 11.68 12.80 -0.44
C ASN A 336 12.74 12.33 0.55
N GLU A 337 12.77 12.90 1.76
CA GLU A 337 13.71 12.48 2.80
C GLU A 337 13.50 11.03 3.21
N PHE A 338 12.23 10.63 3.33
CA PHE A 338 11.89 9.25 3.64
C PHE A 338 12.36 8.29 2.55
N HIS A 339 12.18 8.63 1.27
CA HIS A 339 12.68 7.81 0.17
C HIS A 339 14.20 7.67 0.18
N ILE A 340 14.94 8.74 0.51
CA ILE A 340 16.40 8.70 0.66
C ILE A 340 16.79 7.73 1.79
N ILE A 341 16.13 7.81 2.95
CA ILE A 341 16.40 6.90 4.08
C ILE A 341 16.13 5.44 3.68
N MET A 342 15.02 5.20 2.99
CA MET A 342 14.68 3.85 2.51
C MET A 342 15.71 3.29 1.54
N ASP A 343 16.22 4.11 0.62
CA ASP A 343 17.25 3.70 -0.34
C ASP A 343 18.58 3.39 0.37
N ILE A 344 18.94 4.15 1.41
CA ILE A 344 20.11 3.87 2.26
C ILE A 344 19.92 2.54 2.99
N VAL A 345 18.77 2.31 3.63
CA VAL A 345 18.51 1.06 4.39
C VAL A 345 18.52 -0.15 3.46
N LEU A 346 17.91 -0.05 2.27
CA LEU A 346 17.95 -1.10 1.26
C LEU A 346 19.37 -1.38 0.78
N GLY A 347 20.18 -0.35 0.56
CA GLY A 347 21.59 -0.51 0.17
C GLY A 347 22.43 -1.20 1.25
N VAL A 348 22.31 -0.76 2.51
CA VAL A 348 23.06 -1.32 3.64
C VAL A 348 22.65 -2.77 3.91
N LEU A 349 21.36 -3.05 4.11
CA LEU A 349 20.89 -4.41 4.35
C LEU A 349 21.16 -5.30 3.13
N GLY A 350 20.90 -4.81 1.92
CA GLY A 350 21.21 -5.52 0.68
C GLY A 350 22.67 -5.97 0.61
N SER A 351 23.62 -5.08 0.94
CA SER A 351 25.05 -5.41 0.93
C SER A 351 25.44 -6.48 1.96
N LEU A 352 24.89 -6.42 3.19
CA LEU A 352 25.13 -7.40 4.25
C LEU A 352 24.58 -8.78 3.87
N PHE A 353 23.37 -8.81 3.29
CA PHE A 353 22.76 -10.06 2.82
C PHE A 353 23.51 -10.64 1.63
N LEU A 354 24.02 -9.82 0.70
CA LEU A 354 24.81 -10.30 -0.43
C LEU A 354 26.13 -10.95 0.03
N LEU A 355 26.78 -10.39 1.06
CA LEU A 355 27.92 -11.02 1.72
C LEU A 355 27.52 -12.37 2.35
N ASN A 356 26.38 -12.42 3.04
CA ASN A 356 25.86 -13.66 3.61
C ASN A 356 25.54 -14.72 2.54
N THR A 357 24.93 -14.34 1.42
CA THR A 357 24.65 -15.21 0.28
C THR A 357 25.94 -15.76 -0.32
N LEU A 358 26.98 -14.93 -0.45
CA LEU A 358 28.29 -15.35 -0.94
C LEU A 358 28.91 -16.38 0.00
N LEU A 359 28.92 -16.13 1.30
CA LEU A 359 29.40 -17.08 2.32
C LEU A 359 28.60 -18.39 2.27
N ARG A 360 27.28 -18.32 2.19
CA ARG A 360 26.40 -19.50 2.09
C ARG A 360 26.69 -20.33 0.83
N THR A 361 26.96 -19.66 -0.29
CA THR A 361 27.32 -20.32 -1.55
C THR A 361 28.69 -20.97 -1.48
N ILE A 362 29.69 -20.30 -0.88
CA ILE A 362 31.03 -20.87 -0.67
C ILE A 362 30.94 -22.12 0.23
N ARG A 363 30.19 -22.06 1.34
CA ARG A 363 29.97 -23.20 2.24
C ARG A 363 29.25 -24.36 1.53
N TRP A 364 28.26 -24.07 0.68
CA TRP A 364 27.57 -25.10 -0.11
C TRP A 364 28.50 -25.74 -1.13
N LYS A 365 29.24 -24.94 -1.90
CA LYS A 365 30.16 -25.41 -2.94
C LYS A 365 31.27 -26.29 -2.36
N ARG A 366 31.82 -25.90 -1.20
CA ARG A 366 32.84 -26.68 -0.50
C ARG A 366 32.32 -28.07 -0.09
N ARG A 367 31.08 -28.16 0.43
CA ARG A 367 30.44 -29.44 0.73
C ARG A 367 30.23 -30.32 -0.50
N PHE A 368 30.10 -29.72 -1.68
CA PHE A 368 29.97 -30.44 -2.94
C PHE A 368 31.33 -30.93 -3.50
N GLY A 369 32.45 -30.43 -2.99
CA GLY A 369 33.80 -30.89 -3.36
C GLY A 369 34.32 -30.45 -4.74
N SER A 370 33.58 -29.64 -5.51
CA SER A 370 34.03 -29.14 -6.83
C SER A 370 34.94 -27.90 -6.69
N GLN A 371 36.11 -27.94 -7.33
CA GLN A 371 37.06 -26.81 -7.36
C GLN A 371 36.68 -25.74 -8.40
N ILE A 372 35.96 -26.10 -9.47
CA ILE A 372 35.66 -25.19 -10.60
C ILE A 372 34.33 -24.46 -10.34
N ILE A 373 34.25 -23.18 -10.72
CA ILE A 373 32.98 -22.44 -10.65
C ILE A 373 32.14 -22.87 -11.87
N ASP A 374 31.29 -23.86 -11.65
CA ASP A 374 30.39 -24.38 -12.68
C ASP A 374 29.10 -23.56 -12.78
N GLY A 375 28.40 -23.65 -13.90
CA GLY A 375 27.10 -22.96 -14.10
C GLY A 375 26.06 -23.32 -13.04
N GLU A 376 26.12 -24.52 -12.46
CA GLU A 376 25.30 -24.92 -11.32
C GLU A 376 25.58 -24.10 -10.06
N THR A 377 26.85 -23.76 -9.78
CA THR A 377 27.22 -22.90 -8.66
C THR A 377 26.64 -21.50 -8.85
N LEU A 378 26.67 -20.96 -10.07
CA LEU A 378 26.09 -19.65 -10.38
C LEU A 378 24.57 -19.68 -10.20
N MET A 379 23.88 -20.72 -10.68
CA MET A 379 22.44 -20.87 -10.49
C MET A 379 22.07 -20.95 -9.01
N LYS A 380 22.82 -21.71 -8.20
CA LYS A 380 22.61 -21.79 -6.75
C LYS A 380 22.83 -20.45 -6.05
N PHE A 381 23.87 -19.71 -6.42
CA PHE A 381 24.10 -18.36 -5.93
C PHE A 381 22.91 -17.45 -6.22
N LEU A 382 22.40 -17.45 -7.46
CA LEU A 382 21.24 -16.65 -7.85
C LEU A 382 19.99 -17.01 -7.05
N LEU A 383 19.71 -18.30 -6.84
CA LEU A 383 18.56 -18.75 -6.06
C LEU A 383 18.68 -18.35 -4.58
N PHE A 384 19.87 -18.45 -3.98
CA PHE A 384 20.08 -17.95 -2.62
C PHE A 384 19.96 -16.42 -2.56
N ALA A 385 20.48 -15.70 -3.55
CA ALA A 385 20.39 -14.25 -3.62
C ALA A 385 18.94 -13.77 -3.71
N ILE A 386 18.10 -14.43 -4.52
CA ILE A 386 16.67 -14.11 -4.65
C ILE A 386 15.94 -14.28 -3.32
N GLY A 387 16.22 -15.36 -2.58
CA GLY A 387 15.63 -15.59 -1.26
C GLY A 387 16.10 -14.59 -0.20
N ASP A 388 17.40 -14.33 -0.14
CA ASP A 388 17.98 -13.38 0.82
C ASP A 388 17.53 -11.94 0.53
N LEU A 389 17.47 -11.54 -0.75
CA LEU A 389 16.96 -10.23 -1.17
C LEU A 389 15.46 -10.07 -0.86
N SER A 390 14.67 -11.13 -1.03
CA SER A 390 13.26 -11.16 -0.61
C SER A 390 13.10 -10.89 0.88
N ASN A 391 13.96 -11.47 1.73
CA ASN A 391 13.95 -11.18 3.17
C ASN A 391 14.24 -9.70 3.45
N VAL A 392 15.19 -9.09 2.74
CA VAL A 392 15.49 -7.65 2.87
C VAL A 392 14.26 -6.82 2.52
N PHE A 393 13.63 -7.07 1.37
CA PHE A 393 12.41 -6.35 0.97
C PHE A 393 11.27 -6.56 1.97
N PHE A 394 11.10 -7.77 2.50
CA PHE A 394 10.11 -8.06 3.54
C PHE A 394 10.35 -7.23 4.81
N PHE A 395 11.56 -7.27 5.39
CA PHE A 395 11.83 -6.54 6.64
C PHE A 395 11.76 -5.03 6.46
N VAL A 396 12.24 -4.52 5.34
CA VAL A 396 12.17 -3.08 5.02
C VAL A 396 10.72 -2.65 4.84
N THR A 397 9.92 -3.39 4.07
CA THR A 397 8.51 -3.05 3.87
C THR A 397 7.73 -3.14 5.18
N VAL A 398 7.85 -4.24 5.95
CA VAL A 398 7.16 -4.37 7.24
C VAL A 398 7.59 -3.29 8.22
N GLY A 399 8.89 -2.98 8.32
CA GLY A 399 9.42 -1.93 9.19
C GLY A 399 8.85 -0.56 8.85
N THR A 400 8.77 -0.23 7.56
CA THR A 400 8.06 0.96 7.07
C THR A 400 6.59 0.94 7.48
N ALA A 401 5.83 -0.11 7.19
CA ALA A 401 4.41 -0.14 7.51
C ALA A 401 4.13 0.03 9.01
N VAL A 402 4.97 -0.60 9.85
CA VAL A 402 4.91 -0.47 11.31
C VAL A 402 5.29 0.95 11.75
N TYR A 403 6.28 1.59 11.12
CA TYR A 403 6.58 3.01 11.35
C TYR A 403 5.32 3.86 11.11
N TRP A 404 4.66 3.73 9.97
CA TRP A 404 3.44 4.49 9.69
C TRP A 404 2.33 4.16 10.68
N LEU A 405 2.14 2.88 11.02
CA LEU A 405 1.13 2.46 11.98
C LEU A 405 1.33 3.14 13.34
N ILE A 406 2.56 3.15 13.85
CA ILE A 406 2.88 3.75 15.15
C ILE A 406 2.80 5.28 15.07
N PHE A 407 3.56 5.90 14.16
CA PHE A 407 3.67 7.37 14.13
C PHE A 407 2.39 8.05 13.66
N TYR A 408 1.60 7.45 12.76
CA TYR A 408 0.32 8.04 12.37
C TYR A 408 -0.75 7.89 13.47
N LYS A 409 -0.87 6.71 14.12
CA LYS A 409 -1.94 6.45 15.10
C LYS A 409 -1.62 6.91 16.52
N ALA A 410 -0.34 6.95 16.90
CA ALA A 410 0.09 7.29 18.26
C ALA A 410 0.51 8.76 18.44
N GLN A 411 0.46 9.59 17.39
CA GLN A 411 0.86 11.00 17.48
C GLN A 411 -0.13 11.85 18.29
N GLN A 412 0.42 12.81 19.05
CA GLN A 412 -0.35 13.84 19.74
C GLN A 412 -0.49 15.08 18.85
N THR A 413 0.64 15.70 18.50
CA THR A 413 0.72 16.73 17.46
C THR A 413 0.93 16.10 16.10
N VAL A 414 0.43 16.74 15.05
CA VAL A 414 0.53 16.20 13.69
C VAL A 414 1.96 16.34 13.19
N THR A 415 2.62 15.22 12.93
CA THR A 415 3.96 15.17 12.31
C THR A 415 3.99 14.32 11.05
N VAL A 416 3.17 13.28 11.01
CA VAL A 416 3.13 12.30 9.91
C VAL A 416 1.67 12.07 9.48
N VAL A 417 1.38 12.23 8.19
CA VAL A 417 0.17 11.79 7.48
C VAL A 417 0.43 10.53 6.64
N LEU A 418 -0.65 9.90 6.18
CA LEU A 418 -0.59 8.71 5.35
C LEU A 418 -0.17 9.05 3.90
N PRO A 419 0.61 8.18 3.23
CA PRO A 419 0.95 8.35 1.83
C PRO A 419 -0.29 8.17 0.96
N LEU A 420 -0.38 8.94 -0.13
CA LEU A 420 -1.47 8.77 -1.10
C LEU A 420 -1.26 7.53 -1.98
N PRO A 421 -2.33 6.99 -2.61
CA PRO A 421 -2.23 5.81 -3.46
C PRO A 421 -1.19 5.91 -4.59
N ALA A 422 -0.95 7.11 -5.13
CA ALA A 422 0.08 7.37 -6.13
C ALA A 422 1.51 7.29 -5.56
N GLN A 423 1.72 7.70 -4.31
CA GLN A 423 3.01 7.61 -3.63
C GLN A 423 3.31 6.18 -3.15
N GLU A 424 2.28 5.36 -2.94
CA GLU A 424 2.39 3.95 -2.52
C GLU A 424 2.79 2.99 -3.67
N GLU A 425 2.82 3.43 -4.93
CA GLU A 425 3.08 2.54 -6.08
C GLU A 425 4.46 1.87 -6.00
N ARG A 426 5.50 2.65 -5.71
CA ARG A 426 6.87 2.14 -5.50
C ARG A 426 6.91 1.08 -4.38
N TYR A 427 6.14 1.31 -3.32
CA TYR A 427 6.06 0.42 -2.16
C TYR A 427 5.35 -0.89 -2.48
N LYS A 428 4.26 -0.85 -3.26
CA LYS A 428 3.55 -2.05 -3.78
C LYS A 428 4.47 -2.96 -4.58
N ILE A 429 5.33 -2.38 -5.42
CA ILE A 429 6.30 -3.14 -6.22
C ILE A 429 7.27 -3.92 -5.32
N PHE A 430 7.79 -3.31 -4.25
CA PHE A 430 8.69 -4.00 -3.31
C PHE A 430 8.03 -5.17 -2.58
N ILE A 431 6.76 -5.03 -2.17
CA ILE A 431 6.00 -6.14 -1.56
C ILE A 431 5.80 -7.27 -2.58
N GLY A 432 5.46 -6.94 -3.83
CA GLY A 432 5.33 -7.93 -4.90
C GLY A 432 6.64 -8.67 -5.20
N LEU A 433 7.77 -7.96 -5.24
CA LEU A 433 9.10 -8.56 -5.41
C LEU A 433 9.49 -9.44 -4.21
N ALA A 434 9.19 -9.00 -2.99
CA ALA A 434 9.40 -9.81 -1.78
C ALA A 434 8.64 -11.14 -1.88
N PHE A 435 7.35 -11.10 -2.21
CA PHE A 435 6.52 -12.30 -2.36
C PHE A 435 7.03 -13.22 -3.47
N ALA A 436 7.29 -12.70 -4.66
CA ALA A 436 7.78 -13.49 -5.79
C ALA A 436 9.12 -14.18 -5.48
N GLY A 437 10.07 -13.44 -4.91
CA GLY A 437 11.36 -14.01 -4.50
C GLY A 437 11.22 -15.05 -3.40
N LYS A 438 10.30 -14.84 -2.43
CA LYS A 438 10.06 -15.80 -1.36
C LYS A 438 9.42 -17.08 -1.85
N ALA A 439 8.47 -16.97 -2.79
CA ALA A 439 7.85 -18.12 -3.43
C ALA A 439 8.88 -18.97 -4.18
N VAL A 440 9.81 -18.35 -4.91
CA VAL A 440 10.92 -19.06 -5.58
C VAL A 440 11.82 -19.76 -4.57
N GLN A 441 12.20 -19.09 -3.48
CA GLN A 441 12.99 -19.70 -2.41
C GLN A 441 12.26 -20.90 -1.79
N PHE A 442 10.99 -20.74 -1.43
CA PHE A 442 10.18 -21.80 -0.81
C PHE A 442 10.02 -23.00 -1.74
N LEU A 443 9.70 -22.80 -3.02
CA LEU A 443 9.58 -23.90 -3.99
C LEU A 443 10.91 -24.64 -4.18
N GLN A 444 12.03 -23.94 -4.17
CA GLN A 444 13.35 -24.55 -4.24
C GLN A 444 13.68 -25.35 -2.98
N GLU A 445 13.39 -24.82 -1.80
CA GLU A 445 13.55 -25.55 -0.54
C GLU A 445 12.66 -26.79 -0.51
N LEU A 446 11.39 -26.66 -0.90
CA LEU A 446 10.46 -27.79 -1.02
C LEU A 446 10.99 -28.86 -1.98
N ARG A 447 11.51 -28.46 -3.15
CA ARG A 447 12.13 -29.38 -4.11
C ARG A 447 13.30 -30.12 -3.48
N LEU A 448 14.21 -29.41 -2.80
CA LEU A 448 15.36 -30.03 -2.15
C LEU A 448 14.91 -31.04 -1.09
N GLN A 449 13.93 -30.69 -0.27
CA GLN A 449 13.42 -31.55 0.80
C GLN A 449 12.77 -32.84 0.28
N VAL A 450 12.08 -32.80 -0.88
CA VAL A 450 11.46 -33.99 -1.46
C VAL A 450 12.41 -34.84 -2.32
N THR A 451 13.61 -34.33 -2.65
CA THR A 451 14.62 -35.06 -3.42
C THR A 451 15.85 -35.48 -2.60
N VAL A 452 15.82 -35.32 -1.27
CA VAL A 452 16.97 -35.69 -0.42
C VAL A 452 17.27 -37.19 -0.52
N ASP A 453 18.54 -37.52 -0.69
CA ASP A 453 19.03 -38.89 -0.57
C ASP A 453 19.15 -39.27 0.90
N LEU A 454 18.40 -40.28 1.32
CA LEU A 454 18.39 -40.78 2.69
C LEU A 454 18.97 -42.18 2.75
N PHE A 455 19.99 -42.38 3.58
CA PHE A 455 20.60 -43.68 3.84
C PHE A 455 20.63 -43.93 5.34
N PHE A 456 20.03 -45.05 5.77
CA PHE A 456 20.09 -45.49 7.17
C PHE A 456 21.29 -46.42 7.35
N ILE A 457 22.14 -46.12 8.33
CA ILE A 457 23.28 -46.97 8.69
C ILE A 457 22.86 -47.83 9.88
N ASP A 458 23.01 -49.15 9.78
CA ASP A 458 22.86 -50.08 10.90
C ASP A 458 24.25 -50.51 11.36
N TRP A 459 24.67 -49.97 12.51
CA TRP A 459 25.98 -50.18 13.13
C TRP A 459 26.04 -51.44 14.00
N GLU A 460 24.92 -52.13 14.23
CA GLU A 460 24.91 -53.19 15.23
C GLU A 460 25.42 -54.53 14.68
N ARG A 461 26.36 -55.16 15.40
CA ARG A 461 26.89 -56.47 15.02
C ARG A 461 25.79 -57.54 15.15
N PRO A 462 25.65 -58.47 14.18
CA PRO A 462 24.74 -59.60 14.34
C PRO A 462 25.18 -60.38 15.59
N ARG A 463 24.33 -60.39 16.61
CA ARG A 463 24.60 -61.19 17.81
C ARG A 463 24.49 -62.66 17.39
N CYS A 464 25.63 -63.35 17.28
CA CYS A 464 25.64 -64.80 17.27
C CYS A 464 24.81 -65.27 18.46
N SER A 465 23.77 -66.06 18.20
CA SER A 465 22.91 -66.63 19.24
C SER A 465 23.78 -67.29 20.31
N GLY A 466 23.88 -66.65 21.46
CA GLY A 466 24.58 -67.19 22.62
C GLY A 466 23.77 -68.32 23.21
N GLY A 467 24.16 -69.56 22.87
CA GLY A 467 24.04 -70.72 23.76
C GLY A 467 22.69 -71.41 23.85
N LEU A 468 22.35 -72.23 22.85
CA LEU A 468 21.80 -73.58 23.03
C LEU A 468 21.89 -74.29 21.67
N TRP A 469 22.30 -75.56 21.64
CA TRP A 469 22.56 -76.36 20.43
C TRP A 469 23.90 -76.10 19.71
N LYS A 470 25.02 -76.38 20.41
CA LYS A 470 26.21 -76.93 19.75
C LYS A 470 26.14 -78.45 19.85
N GLU A 471 25.47 -79.10 18.90
CA GLU A 471 25.81 -80.50 18.60
C GLU A 471 27.10 -80.51 17.78
N LYS A 472 28.06 -81.33 18.21
CA LYS A 472 29.36 -81.49 17.57
C LYS A 472 29.18 -82.10 16.17
N PRO A 473 29.80 -81.57 15.11
CA PRO A 473 29.95 -82.31 13.87
C PRO A 473 31.06 -83.37 14.02
N ALA A 474 30.82 -84.56 13.46
CA ALA A 474 31.84 -85.58 13.24
C ALA A 474 32.91 -85.09 12.24
N PRO A 475 34.15 -85.59 12.27
CA PRO A 475 35.23 -85.06 11.46
C PRO A 475 35.14 -85.57 10.02
N GLY A 476 34.96 -84.66 9.05
CA GLY A 476 35.02 -84.98 7.63
C GLY A 476 34.65 -83.81 6.72
N THR A 477 35.68 -83.25 6.06
CA THR A 477 35.66 -82.49 4.78
C THR A 477 34.57 -81.42 4.55
N GLY A 478 35.01 -80.15 4.54
CA GLY A 478 34.30 -79.01 3.98
C GLY A 478 34.26 -77.82 4.94
N GLU A 479 34.93 -76.72 4.58
CA GLU A 479 34.83 -75.45 5.30
C GLU A 479 33.36 -75.01 5.40
N PRO A 480 32.82 -74.73 6.60
CA PRO A 480 31.50 -74.13 6.71
C PRO A 480 31.63 -72.63 6.44
N LYS A 481 30.99 -72.15 5.37
CA LYS A 481 30.66 -70.72 5.23
C LYS A 481 29.75 -70.36 6.41
N SER A 482 30.31 -69.63 7.38
CA SER A 482 29.57 -69.06 8.49
C SER A 482 28.74 -67.89 7.97
N ASP A 483 27.56 -68.17 7.42
CA ASP A 483 26.55 -67.14 7.21
C ASP A 483 26.01 -66.73 8.58
N SER A 484 26.47 -65.58 9.08
CA SER A 484 25.89 -64.93 10.25
C SER A 484 24.40 -64.60 9.94
N PRO A 485 23.48 -64.80 10.90
CA PRO A 485 22.07 -64.51 10.66
C PRO A 485 21.90 -63.01 10.34
N PRO A 486 21.08 -62.65 9.33
CA PRO A 486 20.90 -61.27 8.93
C PRO A 486 20.22 -60.46 10.04
N VAL A 487 20.64 -59.20 10.17
CA VAL A 487 20.09 -58.24 11.13
C VAL A 487 18.61 -57.96 10.79
N SER A 488 17.78 -57.73 11.82
CA SER A 488 16.32 -57.58 11.68
C SER A 488 15.94 -56.28 10.95
N ILE A 489 15.40 -56.42 9.73
CA ILE A 489 14.95 -55.32 8.85
C ILE A 489 13.91 -54.38 9.50
N TRP A 490 13.22 -54.83 10.55
CA TRP A 490 12.24 -54.05 11.32
C TRP A 490 12.80 -52.76 11.92
N ARG A 491 14.11 -52.70 12.23
CA ARG A 491 14.76 -51.51 12.78
C ARG A 491 14.69 -50.33 11.80
N THR A 492 15.05 -50.61 10.55
CA THR A 492 14.94 -49.67 9.43
C THR A 492 13.49 -49.23 9.20
N TYR A 493 12.53 -50.14 9.32
CA TYR A 493 11.10 -49.81 9.21
C TYR A 493 10.63 -48.83 10.29
N PHE A 494 11.00 -49.03 11.56
CA PHE A 494 10.61 -48.11 12.64
C PHE A 494 11.20 -46.71 12.45
N VAL A 495 12.49 -46.63 12.09
CA VAL A 495 13.15 -45.35 11.83
C VAL A 495 12.55 -44.66 10.61
N ALA A 496 12.29 -45.39 9.52
CA ALA A 496 11.65 -44.83 8.32
C ALA A 496 10.23 -44.32 8.62
N ASN A 497 9.46 -45.04 9.44
CA ASN A 497 8.12 -44.63 9.79
C ASN A 497 8.11 -43.36 10.66
N GLU A 498 8.99 -43.25 11.65
CA GLU A 498 9.12 -41.99 12.41
C GLU A 498 9.69 -40.86 11.55
N TRP A 499 10.65 -41.13 10.66
CA TRP A 499 11.12 -40.13 9.69
C TRP A 499 9.97 -39.57 8.86
N ASN A 500 9.07 -40.45 8.37
CA ASN A 500 7.89 -40.04 7.61
C ASN A 500 6.96 -39.12 8.40
N LYS A 501 6.80 -39.35 9.71
CA LYS A 501 5.98 -38.50 10.59
C LYS A 501 6.60 -37.13 10.84
N ILE A 502 7.92 -37.05 11.00
CA ILE A 502 8.59 -35.78 11.34
C ILE A 502 8.76 -34.83 10.14
N GLN A 503 8.53 -35.29 8.90
CA GLN A 503 8.77 -34.50 7.68
C GLN A 503 8.02 -33.17 7.65
N THR A 504 6.77 -33.16 8.11
CA THR A 504 5.90 -31.97 8.11
C THR A 504 5.63 -31.42 9.50
N LEU A 505 6.42 -31.81 10.51
CA LEU A 505 6.33 -31.18 11.82
C LEU A 505 6.78 -29.71 11.69
N ARG A 506 5.92 -28.81 12.18
CA ARG A 506 6.18 -27.38 12.30
C ARG A 506 6.19 -26.99 13.77
N GLN A 507 6.98 -25.99 14.12
CA GLN A 507 6.93 -25.38 15.44
C GLN A 507 5.68 -24.50 15.56
N ILE A 508 5.31 -23.80 14.48
CA ILE A 508 4.12 -22.95 14.45
C ILE A 508 2.94 -23.79 13.95
N SER A 509 1.85 -23.81 14.71
CA SER A 509 0.59 -24.43 14.30
C SER A 509 -0.10 -23.53 13.28
N PRO A 510 -0.18 -23.92 11.98
CA PRO A 510 -0.66 -23.02 10.94
C PRO A 510 -2.16 -22.71 11.08
N THR A 511 -2.95 -23.71 11.50
CA THR A 511 -4.39 -23.55 11.78
C THR A 511 -4.64 -22.57 12.91
N PHE A 512 -3.92 -22.71 14.02
CA PHE A 512 -4.05 -21.81 15.16
C PHE A 512 -3.59 -20.39 14.79
N GLN A 513 -2.50 -20.27 14.03
CA GLN A 513 -1.99 -18.98 13.56
C GLN A 513 -3.05 -18.20 12.75
N ILE A 514 -3.69 -18.84 11.76
CA ILE A 514 -4.72 -18.20 10.92
C ILE A 514 -5.95 -17.81 11.75
N ILE A 515 -6.44 -18.72 12.60
CA ILE A 515 -7.61 -18.47 13.45
C ILE A 515 -7.33 -17.33 14.43
N ALA A 516 -6.14 -17.30 15.05
CA ALA A 516 -5.75 -16.25 15.96
C ALA A 516 -5.65 -14.90 15.25
N VAL A 517 -4.99 -14.83 14.08
CA VAL A 517 -4.90 -13.59 13.29
C VAL A 517 -6.29 -13.08 12.91
N LEU A 518 -7.19 -13.94 12.42
CA LEU A 518 -8.56 -13.56 12.10
C LEU A 518 -9.36 -13.10 13.33
N PHE A 519 -9.17 -13.75 14.47
CA PHE A 519 -9.81 -13.36 15.72
C PHE A 519 -9.42 -11.94 16.12
N PHE A 520 -8.14 -11.59 16.07
CA PHE A 520 -7.71 -10.21 16.37
C PHE A 520 -8.22 -9.21 15.33
N LEU A 521 -8.12 -9.53 14.03
CA LEU A 521 -8.50 -8.59 12.96
C LEU A 521 -10.00 -8.33 12.89
N GLU A 522 -10.84 -9.38 12.87
CA GLU A 522 -12.28 -9.26 12.61
C GLU A 522 -13.12 -9.35 13.90
N VAL A 523 -12.79 -10.25 14.82
CA VAL A 523 -13.62 -10.46 16.02
C VAL A 523 -13.37 -9.37 17.07
N LEU A 524 -12.11 -9.01 17.31
CA LEU A 524 -11.75 -7.89 18.18
C LEU A 524 -11.79 -6.53 17.48
N GLY A 525 -12.07 -6.50 16.17
CA GLY A 525 -12.22 -5.27 15.39
C GLY A 525 -10.92 -4.50 15.16
N PHE A 526 -9.74 -5.15 15.20
CA PHE A 526 -8.48 -4.46 14.93
C PHE A 526 -8.39 -3.95 13.49
N SER A 527 -9.19 -4.50 12.57
CA SER A 527 -9.36 -3.99 11.20
C SER A 527 -9.65 -2.48 11.17
N ASN A 528 -10.38 -1.95 12.17
CA ASN A 528 -10.66 -0.51 12.27
C ASN A 528 -9.40 0.35 12.46
N TYR A 529 -8.31 -0.19 13.00
CA TYR A 529 -7.03 0.53 13.08
C TYR A 529 -6.36 0.68 11.72
N ALA A 530 -6.76 -0.06 10.68
CA ALA A 530 -6.26 0.13 9.32
C ALA A 530 -6.97 1.26 8.54
N LEU A 531 -8.02 1.86 9.11
CA LEU A 531 -8.75 2.98 8.49
C LEU A 531 -7.91 4.25 8.46
N SER A 532 -8.12 5.07 7.43
CA SER A 532 -7.41 6.34 7.21
C SER A 532 -7.94 7.48 8.10
N GLU A 533 -7.96 7.25 9.40
CA GLU A 533 -8.32 8.25 10.43
C GLU A 533 -7.30 8.23 11.58
N PRO A 534 -7.06 9.36 12.25
CA PRO A 534 -6.03 9.46 13.28
C PRO A 534 -6.46 8.80 14.61
N VAL A 535 -7.75 8.90 14.96
CA VAL A 535 -8.32 8.31 16.17
C VAL A 535 -9.27 7.19 15.77
N SER A 536 -8.79 5.96 15.89
CA SER A 536 -9.61 4.77 15.67
C SER A 536 -9.98 4.11 16.99
N THR A 537 -11.20 3.60 17.06
CA THR A 537 -11.71 2.79 18.17
C THR A 537 -12.03 1.39 17.65
N ALA A 538 -11.94 0.37 18.51
CA ALA A 538 -12.21 -1.01 18.13
C ALA A 538 -13.70 -1.24 17.81
N GLU A 539 -14.60 -0.53 18.50
CA GLU A 539 -16.04 -0.54 18.24
C GLU A 539 -16.47 0.76 17.54
N ARG A 540 -17.13 0.65 16.38
CA ARG A 540 -17.62 1.80 15.61
C ARG A 540 -19.15 1.84 15.62
N SER A 541 -19.72 3.05 15.72
CA SER A 541 -21.16 3.24 15.58
C SER A 541 -21.58 3.08 14.11
N PRO A 542 -22.75 2.47 13.83
CA PRO A 542 -23.22 2.21 12.46
C PRO A 542 -23.59 3.50 11.70
N GLN A 543 -23.76 4.61 12.40
CA GLN A 543 -24.09 5.92 11.82
C GLN A 543 -22.86 6.75 11.43
N ALA A 544 -21.66 6.33 11.84
CA ALA A 544 -20.41 7.03 11.53
C ALA A 544 -19.96 6.74 10.09
N PHE A 545 -19.37 7.74 9.45
CA PHE A 545 -18.67 7.56 8.17
C PHE A 545 -17.50 6.58 8.34
N THR A 546 -17.29 5.69 7.37
CA THR A 546 -16.14 4.77 7.34
C THR A 546 -15.14 5.24 6.28
N PRO A 547 -13.99 5.79 6.68
CA PRO A 547 -12.93 6.17 5.75
C PRO A 547 -12.42 4.97 4.94
N PRO A 548 -11.82 5.20 3.76
CA PRO A 548 -11.17 4.12 3.03
C PRO A 548 -9.99 3.54 3.82
N TYR A 549 -9.75 2.24 3.64
CA TYR A 549 -8.57 1.58 4.20
C TYR A 549 -7.29 2.15 3.59
N SER A 550 -6.28 2.38 4.42
CA SER A 550 -4.93 2.66 3.96
C SER A 550 -4.21 1.35 3.72
N MET A 551 -3.62 1.20 2.53
CA MET A 551 -2.83 0.02 2.17
C MET A 551 -1.66 -0.18 3.14
N THR A 552 -0.92 0.89 3.43
CA THR A 552 0.26 0.86 4.32
C THR A 552 -0.11 0.41 5.73
N LEU A 553 -1.19 0.96 6.31
CA LEU A 553 -1.64 0.58 7.65
C LEU A 553 -2.16 -0.86 7.68
N ARG A 554 -2.92 -1.27 6.66
CA ARG A 554 -3.48 -2.61 6.55
C ARG A 554 -2.39 -3.68 6.48
N TYR A 555 -1.39 -3.45 5.62
CA TYR A 555 -0.22 -4.32 5.51
C TYR A 555 0.60 -4.37 6.81
N GLY A 556 0.80 -3.22 7.47
CA GLY A 556 1.53 -3.14 8.74
C GLY A 556 0.85 -3.88 9.87
N LEU A 557 -0.46 -3.71 10.01
CA LEU A 557 -1.28 -4.38 11.03
C LEU A 557 -1.31 -5.89 10.82
N ALA A 558 -1.54 -6.34 9.59
CA ALA A 558 -1.54 -7.77 9.26
C ALA A 558 -0.17 -8.39 9.54
N SER A 559 0.90 -7.78 9.03
CA SER A 559 2.26 -8.32 9.14
C SER A 559 2.75 -8.37 10.60
N ILE A 560 2.50 -7.33 11.40
CA ILE A 560 2.92 -7.32 12.81
C ILE A 560 2.17 -8.37 13.64
N LEU A 561 0.87 -8.55 13.39
CA LEU A 561 0.08 -9.59 14.08
C LEU A 561 0.59 -10.99 13.74
N TRP A 562 0.85 -11.26 12.45
CA TRP A 562 1.44 -12.53 12.00
C TRP A 562 2.79 -12.80 12.68
N LEU A 563 3.70 -11.82 12.67
CA LEU A 563 5.03 -11.96 13.26
C LEU A 563 4.98 -12.10 14.78
N CYS A 564 4.17 -11.30 15.49
CA CYS A 564 4.04 -11.37 16.94
C CYS A 564 3.44 -12.71 17.39
N LEU A 565 2.36 -13.17 16.74
CA LEU A 565 1.75 -14.46 17.06
C LEU A 565 2.69 -15.63 16.73
N GLY A 566 3.38 -15.56 15.59
CA GLY A 566 4.36 -16.57 15.21
C GLY A 566 5.52 -16.65 16.19
N LEU A 567 6.06 -15.51 16.62
CA LEU A 567 7.13 -15.43 17.62
C LEU A 567 6.69 -15.95 18.99
N LEU A 568 5.46 -15.62 19.43
CA LEU A 568 4.89 -16.17 20.65
C LEU A 568 4.75 -17.69 20.59
N GLN A 569 4.32 -18.23 19.45
CA GLN A 569 4.26 -19.69 19.25
C GLN A 569 5.65 -20.33 19.29
N VAL A 570 6.65 -19.76 18.61
CA VAL A 570 8.02 -20.28 18.62
C VAL A 570 8.58 -20.29 20.04
N ILE A 571 8.41 -19.21 20.82
CA ILE A 571 8.84 -19.15 22.22
C ILE A 571 8.13 -20.22 23.06
N TYR A 572 6.80 -20.33 22.92
CA TYR A 572 6.01 -21.32 23.65
C TYR A 572 6.46 -22.75 23.34
N PHE A 573 6.61 -23.11 22.06
CA PHE A 573 7.02 -24.45 21.64
C PHE A 573 8.47 -24.75 22.04
N THR A 574 9.39 -23.78 21.91
CA THR A 574 10.78 -23.96 22.36
C THR A 574 10.85 -24.25 23.87
N LEU A 575 10.05 -23.55 24.68
CA LEU A 575 9.95 -23.83 26.12
C LEU A 575 9.28 -25.19 26.39
N TYR A 576 8.19 -25.50 25.69
CA TYR A 576 7.49 -26.78 25.81
C TYR A 576 8.40 -27.97 25.48
N GLU A 577 9.18 -27.88 24.40
CA GLU A 577 10.10 -28.93 23.99
C GLU A 577 11.26 -29.11 24.97
N ARG A 578 11.70 -28.02 25.62
CA ARG A 578 12.73 -28.08 26.66
C ARG A 578 12.27 -28.79 27.93
N PHE A 579 10.99 -28.65 28.30
CA PHE A 579 10.48 -29.16 29.59
C PHE A 579 9.62 -30.42 29.50
N VAL A 580 8.97 -30.68 28.37
CA VAL A 580 7.94 -31.74 28.26
C VAL A 580 8.32 -32.81 27.26
N LYS A 581 8.36 -32.47 25.97
CA LYS A 581 8.52 -33.45 24.90
C LYS A 581 9.19 -32.83 23.69
N ASN A 582 10.34 -33.37 23.30
CA ASN A 582 11.01 -32.99 22.06
C ASN A 582 10.95 -34.15 21.05
N ASN A 583 10.13 -33.99 20.00
CA ASN A 583 9.94 -35.03 18.99
C ASN A 583 11.22 -35.33 18.19
N ILE A 584 12.14 -34.36 18.09
CA ILE A 584 13.40 -34.52 17.35
C ILE A 584 14.41 -35.31 18.17
N HIS A 585 14.52 -35.01 19.46
CA HIS A 585 15.32 -35.86 20.36
C HIS A 585 14.75 -37.28 20.43
N GLN A 586 13.42 -37.45 20.45
CA GLN A 586 12.80 -38.78 20.42
C GLN A 586 13.16 -39.58 19.16
N PHE A 587 13.27 -38.92 18.00
CA PHE A 587 13.74 -39.57 16.79
C PHE A 587 15.20 -40.04 16.93
N VAL A 588 16.07 -39.21 17.50
CA VAL A 588 17.48 -39.58 17.76
C VAL A 588 17.60 -40.71 18.79
N ASP A 589 16.82 -40.63 19.87
CA ASP A 589 16.72 -41.69 20.88
C ASP A 589 16.22 -42.99 20.24
N LEU A 590 15.23 -42.94 19.35
CA LEU A 590 14.73 -44.11 18.63
C LEU A 590 15.82 -44.73 17.74
N CYS A 591 16.58 -43.91 17.01
CA CYS A 591 17.70 -44.38 16.21
C CYS A 591 18.72 -45.13 17.08
N SER A 592 19.00 -44.67 18.31
CA SER A 592 19.91 -45.35 19.22
C SER A 592 19.33 -46.60 19.92
N ILE A 593 18.01 -46.64 20.17
CA ILE A 593 17.34 -47.68 20.97
C ILE A 593 16.72 -48.79 20.11
N SER A 594 16.65 -48.64 18.79
CA SER A 594 16.04 -49.60 17.85
C SER A 594 16.76 -50.97 17.77
N ASN A 595 16.77 -51.73 18.88
CA ASN A 595 17.55 -52.95 19.05
C ASN A 595 16.68 -54.23 19.11
N ARG A 596 15.34 -54.15 19.17
CA ARG A 596 14.51 -55.36 19.25
C ARG A 596 14.43 -56.11 17.91
N THR A 597 14.89 -57.36 17.91
CA THR A 597 14.69 -58.34 16.83
C THR A 597 13.23 -58.80 16.80
N GLY A 598 12.54 -58.55 15.68
CA GLY A 598 11.24 -59.14 15.37
C GLY A 598 11.42 -60.43 14.56
N PRO A 599 10.50 -61.41 14.66
CA PRO A 599 10.59 -62.64 13.87
C PRO A 599 10.45 -62.33 12.38
N LEU A 600 11.42 -62.80 11.60
CA LEU A 600 11.42 -62.72 10.13
C LEU A 600 10.46 -63.80 9.59
N ARG A 601 9.41 -63.39 8.87
CA ARG A 601 8.61 -64.30 8.05
C ARG A 601 8.91 -63.97 6.60
N SER A 602 9.81 -64.75 5.97
CA SER A 602 10.05 -64.64 4.54
C SER A 602 8.78 -65.01 3.78
N ARG A 603 8.49 -64.29 2.70
CA ARG A 603 7.50 -64.72 1.71
C ARG A 603 8.01 -64.47 0.30
N ASP A 604 7.60 -65.42 -0.52
CA ASP A 604 8.03 -65.81 -1.86
C ASP A 604 8.18 -64.72 -2.92
N SER A 605 9.17 -65.04 -3.75
CA SER A 605 9.69 -64.42 -4.95
C SER A 605 8.67 -64.19 -6.07
N SER A 606 8.58 -62.95 -6.56
CA SER A 606 8.28 -62.68 -7.97
C SER A 606 8.76 -61.30 -8.48
N SER A 607 9.87 -60.77 -7.96
CA SER A 607 10.59 -59.59 -8.52
C SER A 607 12.08 -59.57 -8.09
N ALA A 608 12.77 -60.72 -8.21
CA ALA A 608 14.02 -61.00 -7.50
C ALA A 608 15.26 -60.21 -7.96
N ASN A 609 15.48 -60.02 -9.27
CA ASN A 609 16.82 -59.61 -9.75
C ASN A 609 17.22 -58.16 -9.39
N GLN A 610 16.30 -57.20 -9.47
CA GLN A 610 16.60 -55.79 -9.13
C GLN A 610 16.66 -55.56 -7.61
N PHE A 611 15.80 -56.24 -6.86
CA PHE A 611 15.71 -56.11 -5.41
C PHE A 611 16.91 -56.77 -4.70
N GLU A 612 17.36 -57.93 -5.17
CA GLU A 612 18.56 -58.59 -4.65
C GLU A 612 19.82 -57.76 -4.92
N GLN A 613 19.93 -57.14 -6.10
CA GLN A 613 21.05 -56.27 -6.44
C GLN A 613 21.07 -54.98 -5.59
N ASN A 614 19.92 -54.34 -5.36
CA ASN A 614 19.86 -53.17 -4.49
C ASN A 614 20.15 -53.52 -3.02
N THR A 615 19.72 -54.71 -2.57
CA THR A 615 19.98 -55.20 -1.21
C THR A 615 21.46 -55.52 -1.01
N SER A 616 22.12 -56.12 -2.00
CA SER A 616 23.56 -56.40 -1.91
C SER A 616 24.40 -55.12 -1.89
N VAL A 617 24.08 -54.13 -2.74
CA VAL A 617 24.73 -52.82 -2.74
C VAL A 617 24.52 -52.09 -1.42
N TYR A 618 23.31 -52.11 -0.87
CA TYR A 618 23.00 -51.51 0.43
C TYR A 618 23.84 -52.16 1.55
N ASN A 619 23.92 -53.49 1.57
CA ASN A 619 24.71 -54.21 2.57
C ASN A 619 26.22 -53.93 2.44
N THR A 620 26.76 -53.84 1.22
CA THR A 620 28.16 -53.46 0.98
C THR A 620 28.45 -52.05 1.48
N MET A 621 27.57 -51.08 1.17
CA MET A 621 27.71 -49.70 1.64
C MET A 621 27.60 -49.61 3.17
N ASN A 622 26.61 -50.30 3.77
CA ASN A 622 26.43 -50.33 5.21
C ASN A 622 27.65 -50.95 5.91
N HIS A 623 28.21 -52.03 5.37
CA HIS A 623 29.45 -52.63 5.90
C HIS A 623 30.65 -51.69 5.78
N PHE A 624 30.81 -51.00 4.65
CA PHE A 624 31.89 -50.04 4.45
C PHE A 624 31.82 -48.88 5.45
N LEU A 625 30.66 -48.21 5.54
CA LEU A 625 30.43 -47.13 6.50
C LEU A 625 30.58 -47.66 7.94
N GLY A 626 30.00 -48.84 8.19
CA GLY A 626 30.12 -49.71 9.36
C GLY A 626 31.55 -50.03 9.80
N SER A 627 32.50 -50.06 8.89
CA SER A 627 33.91 -50.33 9.19
C SER A 627 34.70 -49.03 9.33
N PHE A 628 34.29 -47.98 8.60
CA PHE A 628 34.91 -46.67 8.62
C PHE A 628 34.76 -45.97 9.98
N ILE A 629 33.54 -45.90 10.54
CA ILE A 629 33.34 -45.29 11.87
C ILE A 629 33.96 -46.16 13.00
N ASP A 630 34.22 -47.47 12.80
CA ASP A 630 34.85 -48.42 13.75
C ASP A 630 36.39 -48.32 13.73
N HIS A 631 36.93 -47.34 12.99
CA HIS A 631 38.36 -47.12 12.77
C HIS A 631 39.07 -48.33 12.15
N ALA A 632 38.34 -49.18 11.41
CA ALA A 632 38.88 -50.42 10.86
C ALA A 632 39.88 -50.18 9.71
N TYR A 633 39.87 -48.99 9.10
CA TYR A 633 40.77 -48.59 8.03
C TYR A 633 41.79 -47.55 8.52
N SER A 634 43.03 -47.96 8.79
CA SER A 634 44.10 -47.06 9.27
C SER A 634 44.48 -45.95 8.29
N GLU A 635 44.24 -46.15 6.99
CA GLU A 635 44.52 -45.16 5.93
C GLU A 635 43.42 -44.09 5.81
N MET A 636 42.23 -44.34 6.36
CA MET A 636 41.06 -43.46 6.30
C MET A 636 40.59 -43.10 7.72
N ASP A 637 41.54 -42.76 8.58
CA ASP A 637 41.25 -42.40 9.97
C ASP A 637 40.65 -41.00 10.09
N TYR A 638 39.79 -40.80 11.08
CA TYR A 638 39.08 -39.55 11.34
C TYR A 638 39.23 -39.06 12.78
N ILE A 639 39.16 -37.74 12.95
CA ILE A 639 39.20 -37.08 14.27
C ILE A 639 37.83 -36.50 14.58
N VAL A 640 37.32 -36.72 15.80
CA VAL A 640 36.11 -36.05 16.30
C VAL A 640 36.49 -34.74 16.96
N LYS A 641 35.87 -33.63 16.53
CA LYS A 641 36.16 -32.28 17.03
C LYS A 641 34.89 -31.42 17.06
N ASP A 642 34.80 -30.48 18.00
CA ASP A 642 33.78 -29.42 17.95
C ASP A 642 34.14 -28.37 16.90
N LYS A 643 33.12 -27.83 16.22
CA LYS A 643 33.31 -26.72 15.27
C LYS A 643 33.73 -25.46 16.02
N GLN A 644 34.90 -24.91 15.68
CA GLN A 644 35.30 -23.60 16.18
C GLN A 644 34.48 -22.50 15.48
N LEU A 645 34.24 -21.36 16.13
CA LEU A 645 33.43 -20.25 15.57
C LEU A 645 33.86 -19.82 14.15
N PHE A 646 35.17 -19.80 13.89
CA PHE A 646 35.71 -19.46 12.57
C PHE A 646 35.47 -20.55 11.51
N GLU A 647 35.54 -21.82 11.92
CA GLU A 647 35.20 -22.98 11.07
C GLU A 647 33.70 -23.00 10.75
N THR A 648 32.85 -22.66 11.73
CA THR A 648 31.39 -22.47 11.55
C THR A 648 31.08 -21.31 10.61
N LEU A 649 31.79 -20.20 10.72
CA LEU A 649 31.56 -19.00 9.90
C LEU A 649 32.08 -19.15 8.46
N LEU A 650 33.21 -19.81 8.25
CA LEU A 650 33.80 -19.92 6.90
C LEU A 650 33.55 -21.27 6.22
N GLY A 651 33.04 -22.27 6.94
CA GLY A 651 32.94 -23.64 6.44
C GLY A 651 34.30 -24.13 5.94
N VAL A 652 35.35 -23.93 6.74
CA VAL A 652 36.71 -24.39 6.44
C VAL A 652 36.96 -25.62 7.32
N GLU A 653 37.37 -26.71 6.69
CA GLU A 653 37.93 -27.89 7.36
C GLU A 653 39.46 -27.77 7.33
N PRO A 654 40.13 -27.51 8.47
CA PRO A 654 41.58 -27.43 8.48
C PRO A 654 42.21 -28.83 8.56
N GLY A 655 42.92 -29.24 7.52
CA GLY A 655 43.84 -30.38 7.55
C GLY A 655 43.66 -31.40 6.42
N GLU A 656 44.61 -32.34 6.33
CA GLU A 656 44.60 -33.45 5.37
C GLU A 656 43.86 -34.69 5.89
N LYS A 657 43.46 -34.72 7.18
CA LYS A 657 42.73 -35.82 7.81
C LYS A 657 41.22 -35.59 7.77
N SER A 658 40.45 -36.68 7.73
CA SER A 658 39.00 -36.61 7.80
C SER A 658 38.51 -36.18 9.21
N ILE A 659 37.50 -35.32 9.28
CA ILE A 659 37.02 -34.72 10.53
C ILE A 659 35.52 -35.03 10.70
N PHE A 660 35.14 -35.55 11.87
CA PHE A 660 33.75 -35.62 12.31
C PHE A 660 33.47 -34.48 13.28
N TYR A 661 32.41 -33.73 12.99
CA TYR A 661 31.95 -32.68 13.88
C TYR A 661 30.81 -33.17 14.77
N ASN A 662 30.87 -32.81 16.06
CA ASN A 662 29.72 -32.99 16.94
C ASN A 662 28.56 -32.12 16.45
N ASP A 663 27.38 -32.72 16.31
CA ASP A 663 26.16 -32.08 15.81
C ASP A 663 25.16 -31.86 16.96
N GLU A 664 25.33 -30.77 17.71
CA GLU A 664 24.41 -30.43 18.81
C GLU A 664 23.08 -29.83 18.33
N ASP A 665 23.06 -29.22 17.15
CA ASP A 665 21.89 -28.52 16.62
C ASP A 665 20.96 -29.42 15.80
N PHE A 666 21.37 -30.66 15.52
CA PHE A 666 20.70 -31.62 14.64
C PHE A 666 20.54 -31.08 13.22
N SER A 667 21.65 -30.96 12.49
CA SER A 667 21.73 -30.44 11.11
C SER A 667 20.74 -31.07 10.12
N PHE A 668 20.25 -32.29 10.37
CA PHE A 668 19.21 -32.91 9.55
C PHE A 668 17.86 -32.17 9.58
N LYS A 669 17.62 -31.31 10.58
CA LYS A 669 16.41 -30.46 10.67
C LYS A 669 16.24 -29.56 9.45
N ASP A 670 17.31 -29.15 8.78
CA ASP A 670 17.29 -28.31 7.57
C ASP A 670 16.52 -28.99 6.40
N VAL A 671 16.38 -30.32 6.45
CA VAL A 671 15.63 -31.14 5.46
C VAL A 671 14.14 -31.27 5.83
N LEU A 672 13.75 -30.86 7.03
CA LEU A 672 12.40 -30.89 7.55
C LEU A 672 11.77 -29.49 7.51
N PHE A 673 10.45 -29.41 7.59
CA PHE A 673 9.79 -28.10 7.78
C PHE A 673 10.22 -27.41 9.08
N TYR A 674 10.47 -28.22 10.11
CA TYR A 674 10.92 -27.76 11.42
C TYR A 674 12.18 -26.85 11.36
N GLY A 675 13.17 -27.15 10.51
CA GLY A 675 14.38 -26.33 10.39
C GLY A 675 14.20 -25.02 9.61
N ASN A 676 13.13 -24.91 8.80
CA ASN A 676 12.89 -23.78 7.90
C ASN A 676 11.66 -22.94 8.29
N GLU A 677 11.27 -22.96 9.57
CA GLU A 677 10.07 -22.29 10.07
C GLU A 677 10.04 -20.79 9.75
N ALA A 678 11.18 -20.10 9.83
CA ALA A 678 11.26 -18.68 9.48
C ALA A 678 10.94 -18.41 7.99
N THR A 679 11.39 -19.27 7.07
CA THR A 679 11.05 -19.16 5.65
C THR A 679 9.56 -19.38 5.43
N LEU A 680 8.99 -20.40 6.08
CA LEU A 680 7.56 -20.72 6.01
C LEU A 680 6.71 -19.57 6.56
N LEU A 681 7.04 -19.04 7.74
CA LEU A 681 6.31 -17.95 8.36
C LEU A 681 6.32 -16.67 7.49
N ILE A 682 7.48 -16.31 6.94
CA ILE A 682 7.58 -15.12 6.06
C ILE A 682 6.76 -15.34 4.78
N PHE A 683 6.80 -16.55 4.20
CA PHE A 683 6.01 -16.88 3.02
C PHE A 683 4.50 -16.83 3.31
N ASP A 684 4.06 -17.46 4.40
CA ASP A 684 2.67 -17.44 4.88
C ASP A 684 2.17 -16.00 5.10
N THR A 685 3.00 -15.16 5.73
CA THR A 685 2.71 -13.75 6.00
C THR A 685 2.59 -12.95 4.70
N LEU A 686 3.55 -13.09 3.77
CA LEU A 686 3.53 -12.40 2.48
C LEU A 686 2.34 -12.85 1.62
N PHE A 687 2.02 -14.14 1.59
CA PHE A 687 0.88 -14.67 0.84
C PHE A 687 -0.44 -14.08 1.38
N PHE A 688 -0.64 -14.14 2.70
CA PHE A 688 -1.81 -13.53 3.34
C PHE A 688 -1.93 -12.03 3.00
N CYS A 689 -0.84 -11.28 3.15
CA CYS A 689 -0.82 -9.85 2.88
C CYS A 689 -1.08 -9.50 1.40
N VAL A 690 -0.48 -10.22 0.45
CA VAL A 690 -0.70 -9.96 -0.99
C VAL A 690 -2.15 -10.26 -1.40
N VAL A 691 -2.72 -11.35 -0.89
CA VAL A 691 -4.13 -11.69 -1.14
C VAL A 691 -5.05 -10.65 -0.51
N ASP A 692 -4.78 -10.21 0.71
CA ASP A 692 -5.56 -9.18 1.39
C ASP A 692 -5.51 -7.84 0.65
N LEU A 693 -4.33 -7.44 0.16
CA LEU A 693 -4.17 -6.20 -0.62
C LEU A 693 -4.93 -6.25 -1.94
N GLY A 694 -5.00 -7.42 -2.59
CA GLY A 694 -5.75 -7.61 -3.84
C GLY A 694 -7.26 -7.72 -3.65
N ALA A 695 -7.70 -8.42 -2.61
CA ALA A 695 -9.13 -8.70 -2.35
C ALA A 695 -9.80 -7.69 -1.42
N GLN A 696 -9.03 -6.89 -0.69
CA GLN A 696 -9.51 -6.01 0.39
C GLN A 696 -10.32 -6.74 1.46
N SER A 697 -10.01 -8.02 1.71
CA SER A 697 -10.73 -8.88 2.66
C SER A 697 -9.79 -9.81 3.43
N PHE A 698 -9.72 -9.64 4.76
CA PHE A 698 -8.91 -10.48 5.63
C PHE A 698 -9.45 -11.92 5.70
N VAL A 699 -10.78 -12.09 5.63
CA VAL A 699 -11.43 -13.41 5.64
C VAL A 699 -11.06 -14.22 4.41
N LEU A 700 -11.13 -13.62 3.22
CA LEU A 700 -10.74 -14.31 1.99
C LEU A 700 -9.25 -14.65 1.99
N ALA A 701 -8.41 -13.72 2.45
CA ALA A 701 -6.97 -13.95 2.59
C ALA A 701 -6.67 -15.15 3.50
N ALA A 702 -7.30 -15.22 4.68
CA ALA A 702 -7.12 -16.32 5.61
C ALA A 702 -7.55 -17.68 5.05
N VAL A 703 -8.70 -17.74 4.36
CA VAL A 703 -9.18 -18.98 3.72
C VAL A 703 -8.19 -19.45 2.66
N LEU A 704 -7.71 -18.53 1.81
CA LEU A 704 -6.75 -18.87 0.76
C LEU A 704 -5.40 -19.30 1.35
N THR A 705 -4.89 -18.64 2.40
CA THR A 705 -3.67 -19.05 3.10
C THR A 705 -3.84 -20.46 3.72
N TYR A 706 -4.99 -20.76 4.31
CA TYR A 706 -5.25 -22.08 4.85
C TYR A 706 -5.25 -23.18 3.78
N VAL A 707 -5.88 -22.92 2.63
CA VAL A 707 -5.89 -23.83 1.49
C VAL A 707 -4.48 -24.04 0.95
N GLU A 708 -3.73 -22.97 0.77
CA GLU A 708 -2.35 -22.98 0.30
C GLU A 708 -1.44 -23.83 1.21
N GLN A 709 -1.44 -23.58 2.53
CA GLN A 709 -0.70 -24.37 3.51
C GLN A 709 -1.07 -25.86 3.50
N THR A 710 -2.37 -26.16 3.39
CA THR A 710 -2.88 -27.52 3.35
C THR A 710 -2.38 -28.25 2.11
N ILE A 711 -2.43 -27.61 0.95
CA ILE A 711 -1.93 -28.16 -0.31
C ILE A 711 -0.43 -28.44 -0.23
N PHE A 712 0.38 -27.50 0.24
CA PHE A 712 1.84 -27.71 0.31
C PHE A 712 2.24 -28.78 1.34
N SER A 713 1.52 -28.88 2.46
CA SER A 713 1.70 -29.96 3.42
C SER A 713 1.40 -31.33 2.79
N MET A 714 0.27 -31.45 2.06
CA MET A 714 -0.08 -32.68 1.33
C MET A 714 0.96 -33.04 0.27
N ILE A 715 1.43 -32.06 -0.51
CA ILE A 715 2.48 -32.25 -1.51
C ILE A 715 3.76 -32.76 -0.84
N ARG A 716 4.20 -32.14 0.26
CA ARG A 716 5.41 -32.53 0.99
C ARG A 716 5.31 -33.94 1.55
N GLN A 717 4.17 -34.32 2.12
CA GLN A 717 3.94 -35.67 2.65
C GLN A 717 3.91 -36.70 1.52
N SER A 718 3.16 -36.44 0.45
CA SER A 718 3.04 -37.39 -0.65
C SER A 718 4.35 -37.61 -1.40
N LEU A 719 5.08 -36.54 -1.73
CA LEU A 719 6.34 -36.66 -2.46
C LEU A 719 7.47 -37.13 -1.55
N GLY A 720 7.50 -36.68 -0.30
CA GLY A 720 8.46 -37.12 0.70
C GLY A 720 8.35 -38.61 1.00
N ARG A 721 7.13 -39.14 1.15
CA ARG A 721 6.87 -40.58 1.29
C ARG A 721 7.34 -41.38 0.08
N ARG A 722 7.04 -40.92 -1.13
CA ARG A 722 7.51 -41.56 -2.37
C ARG A 722 9.03 -41.59 -2.47
N ASN A 723 9.68 -40.49 -2.15
CA ASN A 723 11.14 -40.42 -2.15
C ASN A 723 11.74 -41.35 -1.08
N LEU A 724 11.15 -41.39 0.12
CA LEU A 724 11.57 -42.31 1.18
C LEU A 724 11.51 -43.77 0.71
N ILE A 725 10.41 -44.21 0.09
CA ILE A 725 10.26 -45.58 -0.45
C ILE A 725 11.26 -45.87 -1.57
N ASN A 726 11.55 -44.89 -2.42
CA ASN A 726 12.47 -45.09 -3.52
C ASN A 726 13.94 -45.16 -3.06
N LYS A 727 14.28 -44.43 -2.00
CA LYS A 727 15.66 -44.30 -1.49
C LYS A 727 15.98 -45.31 -0.39
N THR A 728 14.96 -45.78 0.33
CA THR A 728 15.11 -46.79 1.38
C THR A 728 14.48 -48.09 0.91
N LEU A 729 15.04 -49.25 1.29
CA LEU A 729 14.51 -50.59 0.92
C LEU A 729 13.17 -50.92 1.63
N VAL A 730 12.41 -49.91 2.03
CA VAL A 730 11.20 -49.99 2.86
C VAL A 730 9.96 -49.99 1.97
N ASP A 731 9.13 -51.03 2.09
CA ASP A 731 7.86 -51.12 1.37
C ASP A 731 6.84 -50.06 1.88
N ASN A 732 6.15 -49.43 0.93
CA ASN A 732 5.10 -48.43 1.14
C ASN A 732 4.04 -48.84 2.16
N ARG A 733 3.72 -50.14 2.28
CA ARG A 733 2.69 -50.66 3.20
C ARG A 733 3.03 -50.45 4.67
N PHE A 734 4.30 -50.29 5.00
CA PHE A 734 4.77 -50.13 6.38
C PHE A 734 4.99 -48.67 6.79
N LEU A 735 4.79 -47.72 5.88
CA LEU A 735 4.80 -46.28 6.18
C LEU A 735 3.35 -45.84 6.47
N ILE A 736 3.06 -45.49 7.71
CA ILE A 736 1.72 -45.11 8.19
C ILE A 736 1.65 -43.61 8.40
#